data_AF-A0A842VVC5-F1
#
_entry.id   AF-A0A842VVC5-F1
#
_cell.length_a   1.000
_cell.length_b   1.000
_cell.length_c   1.000
_cell.angle_alpha   90.00
_cell.angle_beta   90.00
_cell.angle_gamma   90.00
#
_symmetry.space_group_name_H-M   'P 1'
#
loop_
_entity.id
_entity.type
_entity.pdbx_description
1 polymer ?
#
loop_
_entity_poly.entity_id
_entity_poly.type
_entity_poly.pdbx_seq_one_letter_code
_entity_poly.pdbx_strand_id
1 'polypeptide(L)'
;MKNQEKRRATKYIVIFWVFFTLGILKIPYVSAEDDAIINILYFNSQQSVAGDSVAEDDPILTAMSLDDSFNITNDDLIIQEADSGLDLLLEFDIITLVDPILESGDIDKIMEFVDNGGGLIYICGPEQSNRQVQLVDFEIIQPSGMSKISNNTEKAIPNVNKTDTNIFDSIDWNSAPNMQNYTILPASPLDLGSDYIIDISKEPIDDSISQVTDPLIMHRSQSSGIFIVFTAWLGEDSLESQHLWPYFNYLVYSSVIYSIQSQPLAYADWKYSPVPHLFARVFWTSMVSVLLIVTIYIYKRKRNQSKSRIDESFLSKIAEEKPEDEKTETQSTDEHKKVGTEILDEQPRLMKEEEVDEWEEIGYHRQLSGFLFTLFMSFILLGPQVLLTLYIYPNFILPYPQAAGYYSFVTRFFEAFWLFLDFGTSTAAAKFFAQYRVKQPRKAIRYMQIYIYWQLLSGVGQFAAVSMIGLYVFPYTKYAHMSWFFILHSMIQYPGFLAVFMFFFQGVQRLDLAQFLEIIKYVLFNLLFQYIMVIIFRLIFNLFPMYGQVFGAVVGLAIGSWISEFVFFALGFHLFKKQGYEGKNLFRLDFGKDEIKETFKYGIRLVVGNVWVPLVWFLQVILLSIHISDYSSEMAFFDLAYMLSQTMSLVGIYLGGMMPPISESLGNGKKKLFELGIVEMLRIMNWICYSFGAILLIIGDRIIIGFSGPTWERATIYFSGLLIHALMGPYSWAGDRIFQGTGRTDLNLYTWIIEQSIRAVGYLVLIPTIGMEGVIIAYNLGLAVKDILVWILIRRIFWKGKFYTWKTFIAPLLSAVCLYFSIESIARVIWNGNLLTTIIVVVISIFGGIYLSTFYNGFFGLWDDNTLKDFKKAADMVNGIGFMARGLYKTAEFAAKKTKSPFFGIHEIDIYEDAMKEAVELTHEKRVLVT
;
A
#
# COMPACT_ATOMS: atom_id res chain seq x y z
N MET A 1 -18.51 34.25 -14.85
CA MET A 1 -18.45 33.61 -13.51
C MET A 1 -17.69 32.28 -13.47
N LYS A 2 -17.91 31.30 -14.35
CA LYS A 2 -17.19 29.99 -14.32
C LYS A 2 -15.64 30.06 -14.41
N ASN A 3 -15.07 31.05 -15.11
CA ASN A 3 -13.61 31.24 -15.18
C ASN A 3 -12.99 31.90 -13.92
N GLN A 4 -13.78 32.63 -13.14
CA GLN A 4 -13.31 33.24 -11.89
C GLN A 4 -13.23 32.23 -10.75
N GLU A 5 -14.14 31.25 -10.70
CA GLU A 5 -14.08 30.17 -9.70
C GLU A 5 -12.93 29.20 -9.98
N LYS A 6 -12.65 28.85 -11.25
CA LYS A 6 -11.45 28.09 -11.62
C LYS A 6 -10.16 28.82 -11.22
N ARG A 7 -10.04 30.11 -11.54
CA ARG A 7 -8.86 30.92 -11.13
C ARG A 7 -8.72 31.06 -9.62
N ARG A 8 -9.83 31.09 -8.86
CA ARG A 8 -9.78 31.11 -7.39
C ARG A 8 -9.31 29.76 -6.83
N ALA A 9 -9.84 28.64 -7.33
CA ALA A 9 -9.40 27.31 -6.91
C ALA A 9 -7.91 27.08 -7.22
N THR A 10 -7.44 27.43 -8.42
CA THR A 10 -6.01 27.35 -8.77
C THR A 10 -5.17 28.29 -7.92
N LYS A 11 -5.64 29.51 -7.60
CA LYS A 11 -4.94 30.41 -6.66
C LYS A 11 -4.88 29.83 -5.26
N TYR A 12 -5.94 29.22 -4.73
CA TYR A 12 -5.91 28.60 -3.40
C TYR A 12 -5.01 27.36 -3.35
N ILE A 13 -4.95 26.59 -4.44
CA ILE A 13 -4.04 25.46 -4.57
C ILE A 13 -2.59 25.96 -4.64
N VAL A 14 -2.28 26.96 -5.48
CA VAL A 14 -0.93 27.54 -5.57
C VAL A 14 -0.53 28.24 -4.27
N ILE A 15 -1.44 28.94 -3.61
CA ILE A 15 -1.22 29.54 -2.29
C ILE A 15 -0.97 28.44 -1.28
N PHE A 16 -1.81 27.40 -1.21
CA PHE A 16 -1.57 26.25 -0.32
C PHE A 16 -0.22 25.60 -0.61
N TRP A 17 0.17 25.43 -1.87
CA TRP A 17 1.47 24.89 -2.28
C TRP A 17 2.65 25.76 -1.90
N VAL A 18 2.55 27.09 -2.11
CA VAL A 18 3.54 28.07 -1.68
C VAL A 18 3.61 28.10 -0.14
N PHE A 19 2.50 28.02 0.57
CA PHE A 19 2.49 27.98 2.03
C PHE A 19 2.98 26.64 2.59
N PHE A 20 2.69 25.52 1.94
CA PHE A 20 3.15 24.18 2.30
C PHE A 20 4.66 24.06 2.09
N THR A 21 5.15 24.51 0.93
CA THR A 21 6.60 24.63 0.68
C THR A 21 7.24 25.64 1.62
N LEU A 22 6.65 26.81 1.91
CA LEU A 22 7.19 27.73 2.91
C LEU A 22 7.15 27.17 4.34
N GLY A 23 6.17 26.33 4.69
CA GLY A 23 6.08 25.69 6.00
C GLY A 23 7.12 24.59 6.25
N ILE A 24 7.66 24.01 5.17
CA ILE A 24 8.75 23.04 5.20
C ILE A 24 10.11 23.72 4.92
N LEU A 25 10.15 24.72 4.04
CA LEU A 25 11.38 25.34 3.50
C LEU A 25 11.79 26.66 4.17
N LYS A 26 10.90 27.39 4.85
CA LYS A 26 11.30 28.60 5.59
C LYS A 26 11.40 28.31 7.07
N ILE A 27 12.62 28.07 7.52
CA ILE A 27 12.98 28.30 8.92
C ILE A 27 13.25 29.80 9.06
N PRO A 28 12.54 30.56 9.91
CA PRO A 28 13.01 31.86 10.33
C PRO A 28 14.30 31.66 11.12
N TYR A 29 15.36 32.28 10.61
CA TYR A 29 16.62 32.50 11.30
C TYR A 29 16.33 33.23 12.61
N VAL A 30 16.37 32.49 13.72
CA VAL A 30 16.54 33.04 15.06
C VAL A 30 17.99 32.73 15.39
N SER A 31 18.84 33.75 15.36
CA SER A 31 20.21 33.64 15.85
C SER A 31 20.13 33.22 17.32
N ALA A 32 20.60 32.02 17.62
CA ALA A 32 20.91 31.62 18.99
C ALA A 32 22.35 32.01 19.30
N GLU A 33 22.55 32.32 20.57
CA GLU A 33 23.74 32.87 21.22
C GLU A 33 25.02 32.09 20.94
N ASP A 34 26.15 32.81 20.88
CA ASP A 34 27.55 32.40 21.06
C ASP A 34 27.81 30.90 21.34
N ASP A 35 27.56 30.01 20.37
CA ASP A 35 28.11 28.65 20.40
C ASP A 35 29.62 28.76 20.17
N ALA A 36 30.41 28.06 20.98
CA ALA A 36 31.86 28.02 20.82
C ALA A 36 32.19 27.43 19.44
N ILE A 37 32.98 28.16 18.65
CA ILE A 37 33.45 27.70 17.34
C ILE A 37 34.40 26.53 17.57
N ILE A 38 34.12 25.38 16.94
CA ILE A 38 34.97 24.18 16.98
C ILE A 38 35.78 24.14 15.69
N ASN A 39 37.09 24.22 15.79
CA ASN A 39 38.01 24.16 14.65
C ASN A 39 38.30 22.69 14.30
N ILE A 40 37.97 22.29 13.08
CA ILE A 40 38.12 20.91 12.60
C ILE A 40 39.12 20.90 11.43
N LEU A 41 40.19 20.12 11.57
CA LEU A 41 41.05 19.75 10.45
C LEU A 41 40.47 18.50 9.78
N TYR A 42 40.08 18.61 8.51
CA TYR A 42 39.52 17.51 7.73
C TYR A 42 40.54 17.03 6.70
N PHE A 43 40.76 15.71 6.64
CA PHE A 43 41.65 15.09 5.66
C PHE A 43 41.00 13.85 5.05
N ASN A 44 40.87 13.83 3.73
CA ASN A 44 40.37 12.69 2.96
C ASN A 44 41.36 12.32 1.86
N SER A 45 41.90 11.10 1.91
CA SER A 45 42.92 10.62 0.94
C SER A 45 42.37 10.47 -0.47
N GLN A 46 41.06 10.33 -0.65
CA GLN A 46 40.43 10.19 -1.97
C GLN A 46 40.33 11.53 -2.72
N GLN A 47 40.32 12.67 -2.02
CA GLN A 47 40.27 14.00 -2.62
C GLN A 47 41.63 14.47 -3.18
N SER A 48 42.76 14.03 -2.60
CA SER A 48 44.10 14.51 -3.00
C SER A 48 44.57 14.01 -4.38
N VAL A 49 43.85 13.05 -4.99
CA VAL A 49 44.20 12.45 -6.29
C VAL A 49 43.48 13.11 -7.48
N ALA A 50 42.40 13.86 -7.25
CA ALA A 50 41.58 14.46 -8.31
C ALA A 50 41.23 15.93 -7.97
N GLY A 51 41.99 16.87 -8.55
CA GLY A 51 41.91 18.30 -8.20
C GLY A 51 40.52 18.94 -8.29
N ASP A 52 40.32 19.97 -7.44
CA ASP A 52 39.28 21.02 -7.34
C ASP A 52 37.79 20.71 -7.59
N SER A 53 37.38 19.59 -8.20
CA SER A 53 35.97 19.29 -8.51
C SER A 53 35.31 18.27 -7.59
N VAL A 54 36.03 17.67 -6.64
CA VAL A 54 35.54 16.58 -5.75
C VAL A 54 35.00 17.11 -4.42
N ALA A 55 35.14 18.41 -4.13
CA ALA A 55 34.62 18.99 -2.88
C ALA A 55 33.09 18.96 -2.78
N GLU A 56 32.35 18.84 -3.89
CA GLU A 56 30.88 18.79 -3.89
C GLU A 56 30.28 17.40 -3.57
N ASP A 57 31.07 16.33 -3.57
CA ASP A 57 30.57 14.95 -3.49
C ASP A 57 30.98 14.17 -2.21
N ASP A 58 31.69 14.78 -1.26
CA ASP A 58 32.05 14.13 0.01
C ASP A 58 30.89 14.18 1.04
N PRO A 59 30.26 13.03 1.38
CA PRO A 59 29.10 13.02 2.27
C PRO A 59 29.43 13.38 3.72
N ILE A 60 30.65 13.09 4.19
CA ILE A 60 31.07 13.37 5.56
C ILE A 60 31.33 14.87 5.70
N LEU A 61 32.09 15.44 4.76
CA LEU A 61 32.35 16.88 4.71
C LEU A 61 31.05 17.68 4.58
N THR A 62 30.11 17.21 3.74
CA THR A 62 28.78 17.81 3.59
C THR A 62 27.99 17.76 4.89
N ALA A 63 28.02 16.64 5.60
CA ALA A 63 27.34 16.48 6.89
C ALA A 63 27.93 17.38 7.98
N MET A 64 29.26 17.51 8.05
CA MET A 64 29.94 18.42 8.99
C MET A 64 29.63 19.88 8.66
N SER A 65 29.62 20.25 7.39
CA SER A 65 29.37 21.62 6.92
C SER A 65 27.93 22.10 7.17
N LEU A 66 27.03 21.23 7.63
CA LEU A 66 25.67 21.63 8.01
C LEU A 66 25.66 22.50 9.26
N ASP A 67 26.52 22.21 10.25
CA ASP A 67 26.48 22.88 11.54
C ASP A 67 27.35 24.14 11.53
N ASP A 68 26.73 25.31 11.74
CA ASP A 68 27.41 26.61 11.69
C ASP A 68 28.47 26.76 12.79
N SER A 69 28.46 25.90 13.83
CA SER A 69 29.46 25.89 14.91
C SER A 69 30.80 25.26 14.49
N PHE A 70 30.85 24.54 13.36
CA PHE A 70 32.05 23.86 12.90
C PHE A 70 32.82 24.72 11.88
N ASN A 71 34.05 25.08 12.21
CA ASN A 71 34.97 25.76 11.31
C ASN A 71 35.93 24.74 10.69
N ILE A 72 35.65 24.34 9.45
CA ILE A 72 36.34 23.22 8.79
C ILE A 72 37.46 23.73 7.89
N THR A 73 38.68 23.24 8.13
CA THR A 73 39.84 23.46 7.26
C THR A 73 40.16 22.15 6.54
N ASN A 74 40.13 22.16 5.21
CA ASN A 74 40.50 21.01 4.37
C ASN A 74 41.84 21.30 3.70
N ASP A 75 42.93 20.96 4.37
CA ASP A 75 44.30 21.21 3.88
C ASP A 75 45.23 20.09 4.36
N ASP A 76 45.64 19.23 3.43
CA ASP A 76 46.54 18.11 3.68
C ASP A 76 47.98 18.56 3.91
N LEU A 77 48.34 19.75 3.43
CA LEU A 77 49.66 20.34 3.62
C LEU A 77 49.87 20.73 5.09
N ILE A 78 48.84 20.99 5.89
CA ILE A 78 49.01 21.30 7.32
C ILE A 78 49.63 20.12 8.08
N ILE A 79 49.27 18.88 7.71
CA ILE A 79 49.83 17.67 8.32
C ILE A 79 51.27 17.44 7.83
N GLN A 80 51.54 17.72 6.55
CA GLN A 80 52.85 17.48 5.89
C GLN A 80 53.89 18.60 6.13
N GLU A 81 53.48 19.87 6.20
CA GLU A 81 54.33 21.05 6.45
C GLU A 81 54.69 21.23 7.93
N ALA A 82 54.10 20.42 8.82
CA ALA A 82 54.42 20.37 10.25
C ALA A 82 55.82 19.80 10.56
N ASP A 83 56.80 19.93 9.66
CA ASP A 83 58.24 19.82 9.96
C ASP A 83 58.67 20.91 10.98
N SER A 84 57.84 21.95 11.15
CA SER A 84 57.92 22.97 12.20
C SER A 84 56.75 22.91 13.19
N GLY A 85 56.62 21.80 13.92
CA GLY A 85 56.02 21.76 15.26
C GLY A 85 54.52 21.44 15.36
N LEU A 86 54.19 20.70 16.43
CA LEU A 86 52.85 20.41 16.95
C LEU A 86 51.94 21.67 17.10
N ASP A 87 52.54 22.86 17.16
CA ASP A 87 51.88 24.14 17.39
C ASP A 87 50.75 24.44 16.39
N LEU A 88 50.87 24.03 15.12
CA LEU A 88 49.83 24.21 14.10
C LEU A 88 48.62 23.28 14.32
N LEU A 89 48.85 22.05 14.79
CA LEU A 89 47.78 21.10 15.07
C LEU A 89 46.99 21.50 16.33
N LEU A 90 47.64 22.17 17.29
CA LEU A 90 47.00 22.67 18.51
C LEU A 90 46.05 23.86 18.28
N GLU A 91 46.00 24.44 17.07
CA GLU A 91 44.99 25.43 16.70
C GLU A 91 43.61 24.81 16.43
N PHE A 92 43.57 23.48 16.23
CA PHE A 92 42.37 22.70 15.98
C PHE A 92 41.89 22.01 17.26
N ASP A 93 40.58 21.84 17.38
CA ASP A 93 39.97 21.06 18.47
C ASP A 93 39.85 19.59 18.08
N ILE A 94 39.65 19.31 16.78
CA ILE A 94 39.39 17.98 16.24
C ILE A 94 40.15 17.76 14.93
N ILE A 95 40.69 16.56 14.76
CA ILE A 95 41.20 16.05 13.48
C ILE A 95 40.26 14.94 12.99
N THR A 96 39.78 15.04 11.75
CA THR A 96 38.97 14.01 11.08
C THR A 96 39.75 13.43 9.91
N LEU A 97 39.99 12.12 9.95
CA LEU A 97 40.73 11.38 8.95
C LEU A 97 39.82 10.38 8.23
N VAL A 98 39.73 10.47 6.91
CA VAL A 98 38.95 9.56 6.05
C VAL A 98 39.89 8.79 5.13
N ASP A 99 39.93 7.47 5.32
CA ASP A 99 40.82 6.53 4.63
C ASP A 99 42.27 7.03 4.48
N PRO A 100 42.88 7.63 5.52
CA PRO A 100 44.06 8.50 5.35
C PRO A 100 45.27 7.73 4.80
N ILE A 101 46.19 8.38 4.09
CA ILE A 101 47.48 7.77 3.72
C ILE A 101 48.60 8.61 4.35
N LEU A 102 49.11 8.17 5.51
CA LEU A 102 50.05 8.93 6.34
C LEU A 102 51.38 8.19 6.55
N GLU A 103 52.47 8.93 6.70
CA GLU A 103 53.75 8.36 7.12
C GLU A 103 53.80 8.21 8.65
N SER A 104 54.66 7.32 9.17
CA SER A 104 54.78 7.06 10.61
C SER A 104 55.05 8.33 11.44
N GLY A 105 55.79 9.29 10.88
CA GLY A 105 56.09 10.55 11.58
C GLY A 105 54.89 11.49 11.71
N ASP A 106 53.91 11.39 10.81
CA ASP A 106 52.66 12.16 10.88
C ASP A 106 51.70 11.55 11.91
N ILE A 107 51.70 10.21 12.01
CA ILE A 107 50.92 9.48 13.00
C ILE A 107 51.36 9.86 14.41
N ASP A 108 52.67 9.88 14.68
CA ASP A 108 53.21 10.29 15.99
C ASP A 108 52.74 11.69 16.40
N LYS A 109 52.70 12.66 15.47
CA LYS A 109 52.22 14.04 15.72
C LYS A 109 50.73 14.06 16.05
N ILE A 110 49.92 13.30 15.33
CA ILE A 110 48.46 13.22 15.56
C ILE A 110 48.19 12.55 16.91
N MET A 111 48.95 11.52 17.28
CA MET A 111 48.84 10.89 18.58
C MET A 111 49.26 11.83 19.71
N GLU A 112 50.31 12.64 19.52
CA GLU A 112 50.69 13.70 20.47
C GLU A 112 49.60 14.79 20.60
N PHE A 113 48.91 15.14 19.51
CA PHE A 113 47.74 16.04 19.55
C PHE A 113 46.59 15.46 20.40
N VAL A 114 46.24 14.18 20.20
CA VAL A 114 45.23 13.50 21.03
C VAL A 114 45.68 13.46 22.49
N ASP A 115 46.97 13.22 22.74
CA ASP A 115 47.51 13.20 24.09
C ASP A 115 47.41 14.55 24.83
N ASN A 116 47.38 15.65 24.09
CA ASN A 116 47.17 17.00 24.62
C ASN A 116 45.68 17.37 24.82
N GLY A 117 44.77 16.43 24.58
CA GLY A 117 43.33 16.64 24.77
C GLY A 117 42.54 16.90 23.49
N GLY A 118 43.17 16.84 22.32
CA GLY A 118 42.49 16.96 21.03
C GLY A 118 41.58 15.76 20.72
N GLY A 119 40.51 16.01 19.96
CA GLY A 119 39.59 14.96 19.50
C GLY A 119 40.05 14.35 18.17
N LEU A 120 39.98 13.02 18.02
CA LEU A 120 40.30 12.35 16.76
C LEU A 120 39.12 11.51 16.27
N ILE A 121 38.70 11.72 15.03
CA ILE A 121 37.73 10.88 14.33
C ILE A 121 38.45 10.20 13.17
N TYR A 122 38.41 8.88 13.16
CA TYR A 122 39.07 8.06 12.14
C TYR A 122 38.05 7.17 11.45
N ILE A 123 37.94 7.32 10.13
CA ILE A 123 36.99 6.57 9.30
C ILE A 123 37.80 5.66 8.37
N CYS A 124 37.65 4.35 8.57
CA CYS A 124 38.31 3.34 7.74
C CYS A 124 37.81 3.38 6.29
N GLY A 125 38.68 3.01 5.35
CA GLY A 125 38.33 2.81 3.96
C GLY A 125 39.15 1.69 3.30
N PRO A 126 39.00 1.52 1.97
CA PRO A 126 39.64 0.44 1.21
C PRO A 126 41.17 0.49 1.24
N GLU A 127 41.80 1.68 1.24
CA GLU A 127 43.25 1.81 1.23
C GLU A 127 43.86 1.37 2.57
N GLN A 128 43.22 1.74 3.68
CA GLN A 128 43.63 1.38 5.03
C GLN A 128 43.64 -0.12 5.30
N SER A 129 42.63 -0.84 4.81
CA SER A 129 42.57 -2.29 4.95
C SER A 129 43.75 -3.01 4.29
N ASN A 130 44.39 -2.39 3.30
CA ASN A 130 45.60 -2.89 2.65
C ASN A 130 46.90 -2.45 3.36
N ARG A 131 46.83 -1.49 4.29
CA ARG A 131 47.96 -0.91 5.05
C ARG A 131 47.83 -1.14 6.56
N GLN A 132 47.73 -2.41 6.92
CA GLN A 132 47.50 -2.90 8.29
C GLN A 132 48.48 -2.38 9.36
N VAL A 133 49.66 -1.90 8.95
CA VAL A 133 50.68 -1.30 9.83
C VAL A 133 50.21 0.04 10.41
N GLN A 134 49.51 0.88 9.63
CA GLN A 134 49.04 2.18 10.12
C GLN A 134 48.01 2.03 11.25
N LEU A 135 47.16 1.00 11.20
CA LEU A 135 46.22 0.70 12.29
C LEU A 135 46.92 0.29 13.59
N VAL A 136 48.13 -0.27 13.50
CA VAL A 136 48.98 -0.57 14.66
C VAL A 136 49.67 0.70 15.16
N ASP A 137 50.15 1.55 14.25
CA ASP A 137 50.83 2.81 14.59
C ASP A 137 49.87 3.80 15.28
N PHE A 138 48.60 3.85 14.86
CA PHE A 138 47.53 4.58 15.56
C PHE A 138 47.04 3.88 16.84
N GLU A 139 47.65 2.76 17.22
CA GLU A 139 47.25 1.91 18.35
C GLU A 139 45.76 1.48 18.33
N ILE A 140 45.15 1.39 17.14
CA ILE A 140 43.75 0.91 16.98
C ILE A 140 43.69 -0.60 17.23
N ILE A 141 44.76 -1.32 16.84
CA ILE A 141 44.90 -2.76 17.01
C ILE A 141 46.28 -3.14 17.55
N GLN A 142 46.36 -4.31 18.18
CA GLN A 142 47.64 -4.92 18.55
C GLN A 142 48.38 -5.47 17.31
N PRO A 143 49.73 -5.49 17.30
CA PRO A 143 50.51 -6.12 16.23
C PRO A 143 50.12 -7.59 15.97
N SER A 144 49.70 -8.33 17.01
CA SER A 144 49.23 -9.71 16.90
C SER A 144 47.88 -9.87 16.20
N GLY A 145 47.11 -8.78 16.06
CA GLY A 145 45.81 -8.73 15.41
C GLY A 145 45.87 -8.46 13.90
N MET A 146 47.05 -8.10 13.38
CA MET A 146 47.25 -7.68 11.98
C MET A 146 46.75 -8.72 10.97
N SER A 147 47.00 -10.00 11.21
CA SER A 147 46.58 -11.11 10.34
C SER A 147 45.08 -11.37 10.27
N LYS A 148 44.28 -10.72 11.13
CA LYS A 148 42.81 -10.84 11.17
C LYS A 148 42.09 -9.68 10.50
N ILE A 149 42.83 -8.68 9.99
CA ILE A 149 42.23 -7.58 9.24
C ILE A 149 41.83 -8.07 7.85
N SER A 150 40.57 -7.87 7.49
CA SER A 150 40.08 -8.16 6.16
C SER A 150 38.94 -7.23 5.78
N ASN A 151 38.66 -7.13 4.47
CA ASN A 151 37.50 -6.40 3.97
C ASN A 151 36.26 -7.28 4.03
N ASN A 152 35.20 -6.79 4.64
CA ASN A 152 33.91 -7.44 4.56
C ASN A 152 33.15 -6.95 3.33
N THR A 153 32.85 -7.85 2.38
CA THR A 153 31.97 -7.56 1.24
C THR A 153 30.56 -8.11 1.42
N GLU A 154 30.30 -8.83 2.51
CA GLU A 154 28.99 -9.41 2.83
C GLU A 154 28.07 -8.37 3.48
N LYS A 155 26.75 -8.64 3.48
CA LYS A 155 25.81 -7.79 4.20
C LYS A 155 25.97 -8.01 5.71
N ALA A 156 25.97 -6.91 6.46
CA ALA A 156 25.98 -6.94 7.90
C ALA A 156 25.00 -5.90 8.46
N ILE A 157 24.44 -6.22 9.62
CA ILE A 157 23.37 -5.44 10.25
C ILE A 157 23.91 -4.88 11.57
N PRO A 158 23.81 -3.55 11.80
CA PRO A 158 24.16 -2.96 13.08
C PRO A 158 23.37 -3.60 14.22
N ASN A 159 24.06 -4.04 15.27
CA ASN A 159 23.45 -4.63 16.45
C ASN A 159 24.02 -3.96 17.71
N VAL A 160 23.14 -3.36 18.51
CA VAL A 160 23.55 -2.64 19.71
C VAL A 160 23.48 -3.57 20.91
N ASN A 161 24.62 -4.18 21.27
CA ASN A 161 24.68 -5.09 22.42
C ASN A 161 24.86 -4.38 23.77
N LYS A 162 25.42 -3.15 23.80
CA LYS A 162 25.59 -2.32 25.01
C LYS A 162 25.73 -0.83 24.66
N THR A 163 24.91 0.05 25.24
CA THR A 163 25.13 1.50 25.27
C THR A 163 25.21 1.98 26.72
N ASP A 164 26.39 1.91 27.33
CA ASP A 164 26.65 2.62 28.59
C ASP A 164 26.98 4.12 28.33
N THR A 165 26.93 4.57 27.07
CA THR A 165 27.27 5.94 26.62
C THR A 165 26.07 6.66 25.96
N ASN A 166 25.81 7.90 26.39
CA ASN A 166 24.63 8.72 26.00
C ASN A 166 24.56 9.15 24.52
N ILE A 167 25.64 9.03 23.75
CA ILE A 167 25.79 9.64 22.41
C ILE A 167 24.80 9.03 21.41
N PHE A 168 24.48 7.74 21.60
CA PHE A 168 23.78 6.92 20.61
C PHE A 168 22.36 6.53 21.03
N ASP A 169 21.93 6.93 22.23
CA ASP A 169 20.56 6.68 22.71
C ASP A 169 19.49 7.44 21.90
N SER A 170 19.89 8.53 21.24
CA SER A 170 19.02 9.32 20.36
C SER A 170 18.87 8.71 18.95
N ILE A 171 19.62 7.66 18.62
CA ILE A 171 19.63 7.02 17.30
C ILE A 171 18.88 5.68 17.37
N ASP A 172 17.95 5.48 16.45
CA ASP A 172 17.29 4.18 16.27
C ASP A 172 18.12 3.28 15.36
N TRP A 173 19.08 2.54 15.93
CA TRP A 173 20.00 1.67 15.19
C TRP A 173 19.31 0.54 14.42
N ASN A 174 18.11 0.13 14.82
CA ASN A 174 17.31 -0.83 14.07
C ASN A 174 16.80 -0.26 12.73
N SER A 175 16.86 1.07 12.55
CA SER A 175 16.52 1.74 11.30
C SER A 175 17.72 1.92 10.36
N ALA A 176 18.93 1.56 10.81
CA ALA A 176 20.16 1.73 10.06
C ALA A 176 20.18 0.81 8.82
N PRO A 177 20.75 1.27 7.70
CA PRO A 177 20.98 0.46 6.51
C PRO A 177 21.76 -0.82 6.83
N ASN A 178 21.54 -1.86 6.04
CA ASN A 178 22.51 -2.95 5.93
C ASN A 178 23.80 -2.35 5.38
N MET A 179 24.90 -2.64 6.06
CA MET A 179 26.23 -2.24 5.64
C MET A 179 26.83 -3.35 4.78
N GLN A 180 27.44 -2.96 3.68
CA GLN A 180 28.39 -3.81 2.94
C GLN A 180 29.64 -2.96 2.77
N ASN A 181 30.82 -3.57 2.82
CA ASN A 181 32.11 -2.88 2.81
C ASN A 181 32.41 -2.14 4.12
N TYR A 182 33.03 -2.87 5.05
CA TYR A 182 33.66 -2.33 6.25
C TYR A 182 34.95 -3.10 6.55
N THR A 183 35.84 -2.49 7.33
CA THR A 183 37.08 -3.10 7.76
C THR A 183 36.84 -4.00 8.97
N ILE A 184 37.05 -5.31 8.82
CA ILE A 184 36.97 -6.27 9.93
C ILE A 184 38.18 -6.06 10.81
N LEU A 185 37.94 -5.80 12.10
CA LEU A 185 38.98 -5.71 13.12
C LEU A 185 38.93 -6.96 14.03
N PRO A 186 40.07 -7.38 14.60
CA PRO A 186 40.11 -8.52 15.50
C PRO A 186 39.22 -8.31 16.73
N ALA A 187 38.38 -9.30 17.06
CA ALA A 187 37.38 -9.27 18.15
C ALA A 187 37.90 -8.96 19.58
N SER A 188 39.21 -8.81 19.79
CA SER A 188 39.81 -8.42 21.09
C SER A 188 40.74 -7.18 21.00
N PRO A 189 40.21 -5.97 20.82
CA PRO A 189 40.81 -4.68 21.17
C PRO A 189 40.68 -4.39 22.67
N LEU A 190 39.83 -5.14 23.39
CA LEU A 190 39.55 -4.98 24.82
C LEU A 190 40.80 -5.02 25.74
N ASP A 191 41.92 -5.58 25.26
CA ASP A 191 43.19 -5.59 26.01
C ASP A 191 44.01 -4.27 25.86
N LEU A 192 43.59 -3.34 24.99
CA LEU A 192 44.17 -1.99 24.82
C LEU A 192 43.42 -0.89 25.58
N GLY A 193 42.33 -1.22 26.28
CA GLY A 193 41.45 -0.24 26.93
C GLY A 193 40.57 0.55 25.95
N SER A 194 40.37 0.07 24.72
CA SER A 194 39.34 0.58 23.81
C SER A 194 37.98 -0.04 24.17
N ASP A 195 36.99 0.83 24.37
CA ASP A 195 35.62 0.45 24.67
C ASP A 195 34.80 0.44 23.37
N TYR A 196 34.02 -0.62 23.20
CA TYR A 196 33.12 -0.74 22.07
C TYR A 196 31.79 -0.05 22.36
N ILE A 197 31.26 0.61 21.34
CA ILE A 197 29.99 1.32 21.47
C ILE A 197 28.89 0.60 20.70
N ILE A 198 29.16 0.17 19.46
CA ILE A 198 28.17 -0.50 18.61
C ILE A 198 28.84 -1.67 17.88
N ASP A 199 28.19 -2.83 17.91
CA ASP A 199 28.60 -4.01 17.17
C ASP A 199 27.87 -4.08 15.82
N ILE A 200 28.42 -4.85 14.89
CA ILE A 200 27.75 -5.28 13.68
C ILE A 200 27.72 -6.80 13.66
N SER A 201 26.54 -7.38 13.44
CA SER A 201 26.39 -8.82 13.25
C SER A 201 26.34 -9.13 11.76
N LYS A 202 27.17 -10.07 11.31
CA LYS A 202 27.06 -10.62 9.95
C LYS A 202 25.77 -11.42 9.80
N GLU A 203 25.13 -11.30 8.63
CA GLU A 203 23.99 -12.12 8.28
C GLU A 203 24.44 -13.59 8.20
N PRO A 204 23.91 -14.52 9.02
CA PRO A 204 24.30 -15.92 8.89
C PRO A 204 23.74 -16.45 7.56
N ILE A 205 24.61 -17.02 6.73
CA ILE A 205 24.21 -17.75 5.51
C ILE A 205 23.37 -19.01 5.86
N ASP A 206 23.35 -19.42 7.13
CA ASP A 206 22.60 -20.56 7.65
C ASP A 206 22.20 -20.30 9.12
N ASP A 207 20.92 -20.46 9.46
CA ASP A 207 20.25 -20.16 10.76
C ASP A 207 20.82 -20.89 12.01
N SER A 208 22.03 -21.47 11.93
CA SER A 208 22.61 -22.33 12.97
C SER A 208 24.06 -22.02 13.36
N ILE A 209 24.67 -20.94 12.89
CA ILE A 209 26.08 -20.62 13.19
C ILE A 209 26.19 -19.30 13.97
N SER A 210 26.93 -19.35 15.06
CA SER A 210 27.27 -18.25 15.97
C SER A 210 27.43 -16.91 15.24
N GLN A 211 26.64 -15.90 15.64
CA GLN A 211 26.78 -14.52 15.19
C GLN A 211 28.24 -14.07 15.40
N VAL A 212 28.96 -13.83 14.32
CA VAL A 212 30.24 -13.13 14.37
C VAL A 212 29.91 -11.65 14.53
N THR A 213 30.25 -11.09 15.68
CA THR A 213 30.10 -9.67 15.98
C THR A 213 31.43 -8.96 15.74
N ASP A 214 31.45 -8.07 14.75
CA ASP A 214 32.59 -7.19 14.49
C ASP A 214 32.28 -5.79 15.06
N PRO A 215 33.27 -5.01 15.47
CA PRO A 215 33.01 -3.66 15.97
C PRO A 215 32.68 -2.69 14.83
N LEU A 216 31.61 -1.91 14.98
CA LEU A 216 31.19 -0.89 14.01
C LEU A 216 31.74 0.49 14.38
N ILE A 217 31.53 0.89 15.63
CA ILE A 217 32.03 2.14 16.20
C ILE A 217 32.76 1.81 17.49
N MET A 218 34.01 2.23 17.55
CA MET A 218 34.87 2.09 18.71
C MET A 218 35.20 3.47 19.26
N HIS A 219 35.38 3.57 20.56
CA HIS A 219 36.01 4.73 21.15
C HIS A 219 37.10 4.34 22.14
N ARG A 220 38.02 5.26 22.35
CA ARG A 220 39.08 5.16 23.34
C ARG A 220 39.27 6.51 23.98
N SER A 221 39.33 6.52 25.31
CA SER A 221 39.84 7.69 26.04
C SER A 221 41.35 7.50 26.16
N GLN A 222 42.12 8.32 25.46
CA GLN A 222 43.58 8.30 25.52
C GLN A 222 44.04 9.56 26.24
N SER A 223 44.72 9.38 27.39
CA SER A 223 45.14 10.46 28.30
C SER A 223 44.02 11.48 28.58
N SER A 224 44.04 12.66 27.95
CA SER A 224 42.99 13.69 28.05
C SER A 224 42.13 13.88 26.80
N GLY A 225 42.37 13.15 25.71
CA GLY A 225 41.61 13.22 24.45
C GLY A 225 40.65 12.04 24.24
N ILE A 226 39.70 12.21 23.31
CA ILE A 226 38.82 11.12 22.86
C ILE A 226 39.12 10.78 21.40
N PHE A 227 39.25 9.48 21.15
CA PHE A 227 39.48 8.90 19.85
C PHE A 227 38.29 8.02 19.44
N ILE A 228 37.67 8.30 18.29
CA ILE A 228 36.54 7.55 17.73
C ILE A 228 36.96 6.91 16.41
N VAL A 229 36.67 5.62 16.24
CA VAL A 229 36.98 4.85 15.03
C VAL A 229 35.71 4.28 14.43
N PHE A 230 35.46 4.60 13.16
CA PHE A 230 34.41 3.99 12.33
C PHE A 230 35.04 2.93 11.43
N THR A 231 34.60 1.68 11.55
CA THR A 231 35.07 0.60 10.70
C THR A 231 34.30 0.53 9.37
N ALA A 232 33.07 1.06 9.34
CA ALA A 232 32.29 1.22 8.13
C ALA A 232 32.96 2.21 7.19
N TRP A 233 33.00 1.85 5.92
CA TRP A 233 33.41 2.78 4.88
C TRP A 233 32.25 3.72 4.66
N LEU A 234 32.46 5.01 4.96
CA LEU A 234 31.44 6.06 4.87
C LEU A 234 31.66 6.99 3.66
N GLY A 235 32.63 6.67 2.77
CA GLY A 235 32.99 7.42 1.55
C GLY A 235 32.20 7.02 0.30
N GLU A 236 32.47 7.67 -0.84
CA GLU A 236 31.72 7.55 -2.11
C GLU A 236 31.58 6.11 -2.64
N ASP A 237 32.61 5.27 -2.48
CA ASP A 237 32.65 3.92 -3.06
C ASP A 237 31.89 2.84 -2.26
N SER A 238 31.41 3.18 -1.05
CA SER A 238 30.74 2.26 -0.13
C SER A 238 29.24 2.54 -0.02
N LEU A 239 28.51 2.17 -1.08
CA LEU A 239 27.05 2.12 -1.18
C LEU A 239 26.31 3.43 -0.87
N GLU A 240 25.58 3.92 -1.88
CA GLU A 240 24.67 5.06 -1.82
C GLU A 240 23.66 5.04 -0.64
N SER A 241 23.45 3.91 0.03
CA SER A 241 22.40 3.71 1.02
C SER A 241 22.72 4.27 2.41
N GLN A 242 23.99 4.54 2.77
CA GLN A 242 24.37 4.92 4.13
C GLN A 242 24.18 6.42 4.43
N HIS A 243 24.64 7.29 3.53
CA HIS A 243 24.46 8.74 3.66
C HIS A 243 22.99 9.17 3.51
N LEU A 244 22.13 8.29 2.98
CA LEU A 244 20.68 8.51 2.85
C LEU A 244 19.90 8.18 4.14
N TRP A 245 20.56 7.62 5.14
CA TRP A 245 19.94 7.31 6.42
C TRP A 245 19.61 8.60 7.18
N PRO A 246 18.37 8.79 7.71
CA PRO A 246 17.99 10.04 8.36
C PRO A 246 18.86 10.45 9.57
N TYR A 247 19.53 9.50 10.21
CA TYR A 247 20.44 9.76 11.32
C TYR A 247 21.89 10.01 10.90
N PHE A 248 22.25 9.88 9.62
CA PHE A 248 23.65 10.00 9.16
C PHE A 248 24.27 11.36 9.54
N ASN A 249 23.61 12.46 9.20
CA ASN A 249 24.10 13.81 9.54
C ASN A 249 24.24 13.99 11.06
N TYR A 250 23.32 13.43 11.84
CA TYR A 250 23.36 13.50 13.30
C TYR A 250 24.44 12.59 13.90
N LEU A 251 24.73 11.45 13.28
CA LEU A 251 25.81 10.56 13.67
C LEU A 251 27.16 11.29 13.56
N VAL A 252 27.38 12.02 12.45
CA VAL A 252 28.58 12.84 12.26
C VAL A 252 28.65 13.94 13.32
N TYR A 253 27.59 14.75 13.48
CA TYR A 253 27.52 15.82 14.49
C TYR A 253 27.78 15.29 15.92
N SER A 254 27.09 14.23 16.32
CA SER A 254 27.20 13.68 17.68
C SER A 254 28.60 13.11 17.96
N SER A 255 29.28 12.60 16.94
CA SER A 255 30.66 12.12 17.04
C SER A 255 31.65 13.26 17.22
N VAL A 256 31.47 14.37 16.50
CA VAL A 256 32.27 15.60 16.64
C VAL A 256 32.10 16.21 18.04
N ILE A 257 30.87 16.35 18.52
CA ILE A 257 30.63 16.91 19.87
C ILE A 257 31.14 15.97 20.96
N TYR A 258 31.03 14.65 20.76
CA TYR A 258 31.54 13.69 21.73
C TYR A 258 33.07 13.65 21.79
N SER A 259 33.78 13.82 20.67
CA SER A 259 35.25 13.76 20.64
C SER A 259 35.91 14.90 21.44
N ILE A 260 35.21 16.01 21.65
CA ILE A 260 35.62 17.11 22.56
C ILE A 260 35.02 16.97 23.97
N GLN A 261 34.61 15.77 24.36
CA GLN A 261 34.06 15.44 25.69
C GLN A 261 32.79 16.20 26.08
N SER A 262 32.07 16.75 25.09
CA SER A 262 30.80 17.43 25.29
C SER A 262 29.62 16.48 25.07
N GLN A 263 28.47 16.77 25.71
CA GLN A 263 27.26 15.98 25.50
C GLN A 263 26.52 16.51 24.26
N PRO A 264 26.27 15.66 23.24
CA PRO A 264 25.53 16.09 22.06
C PRO A 264 24.08 16.44 22.42
N LEU A 265 23.51 17.40 21.70
CA LEU A 265 22.08 17.68 21.78
C LEU A 265 21.29 16.44 21.37
N ALA A 266 20.10 16.23 21.96
CA ALA A 266 19.20 15.18 21.52
C ALA A 266 18.81 15.39 20.05
N TYR A 267 18.55 14.29 19.31
CA TYR A 267 18.20 14.36 17.90
C TYR A 267 17.05 15.34 17.61
N ALA A 268 16.04 15.38 18.48
CA ALA A 268 14.88 16.27 18.34
C ALA A 268 15.21 17.76 18.45
N ASP A 269 16.28 18.09 19.17
CA ASP A 269 16.66 19.44 19.56
C ASP A 269 17.83 19.97 18.71
N TRP A 270 18.55 19.08 18.01
CA TRP A 270 19.55 19.48 17.04
C TRP A 270 18.89 20.19 15.84
N LYS A 271 19.32 21.43 15.56
CA LYS A 271 18.75 22.35 14.56
C LYS A 271 18.64 21.75 13.15
N TYR A 272 19.57 20.87 12.80
CA TYR A 272 19.66 20.27 11.47
C TYR A 272 19.09 18.85 11.39
N SER A 273 18.42 18.39 12.45
CA SER A 273 17.66 17.15 12.36
C SER A 273 16.42 17.35 11.47
N PRO A 274 16.08 16.38 10.60
CA PRO A 274 14.89 16.43 9.74
C PRO A 274 13.61 16.11 10.54
N VAL A 275 13.33 16.90 11.59
CA VAL A 275 12.13 16.80 12.44
C VAL A 275 11.42 18.15 12.51
N PRO A 276 10.14 18.19 12.95
CA PRO A 276 9.44 19.45 13.12
C PRO A 276 10.02 20.30 14.26
N HIS A 277 10.72 21.38 13.89
CA HIS A 277 11.23 22.41 14.80
C HIS A 277 10.19 23.49 15.14
N LEU A 278 10.52 24.45 16.00
CA LEU A 278 9.58 25.45 16.55
C LEU A 278 8.70 26.12 15.48
N PHE A 279 9.30 26.61 14.38
CA PHE A 279 8.53 27.25 13.32
C PHE A 279 7.55 26.27 12.65
N ALA A 280 8.03 25.07 12.30
CA ALA A 280 7.19 24.02 11.74
C ALA A 280 6.05 23.65 12.70
N ARG A 281 6.34 23.49 14.00
CA ARG A 281 5.35 23.25 15.06
C ARG A 281 4.27 24.34 15.06
N VAL A 282 4.66 25.61 15.11
CA VAL A 282 3.71 26.75 15.12
C VAL A 282 2.90 26.82 13.83
N PHE A 283 3.57 26.70 12.68
CA PHE A 283 2.94 26.78 11.36
C PHE A 283 1.90 25.66 11.18
N TRP A 284 2.29 24.41 11.38
CA TRP A 284 1.40 23.26 11.18
C TRP A 284 0.28 23.22 12.23
N THR A 285 0.57 23.56 13.49
CA THR A 285 -0.47 23.71 14.53
C THR A 285 -1.50 24.75 14.12
N SER A 286 -1.05 25.91 13.61
CA SER A 286 -1.93 26.99 13.15
C SER A 286 -2.75 26.57 11.94
N MET A 287 -2.12 25.93 10.95
CA MET A 287 -2.78 25.44 9.73
C MET A 287 -3.88 24.43 10.07
N VAL A 288 -3.55 23.42 10.88
CA VAL A 288 -4.49 22.38 11.33
C VAL A 288 -5.64 23.01 12.13
N SER A 289 -5.35 23.97 13.01
CA SER A 289 -6.37 24.68 13.79
C SER A 289 -7.32 25.48 12.90
N VAL A 290 -6.78 26.19 11.90
CA VAL A 290 -7.58 26.93 10.91
C VAL A 290 -8.45 25.97 10.10
N LEU A 291 -7.90 24.84 9.64
CA LEU A 291 -8.66 23.82 8.92
C LEU A 291 -9.81 23.29 9.78
N LEU A 292 -9.55 22.94 11.04
CA LEU A 292 -10.57 22.50 12.00
C LEU A 292 -11.70 23.53 12.14
N ILE A 293 -11.36 24.82 12.33
CA ILE A 293 -12.33 25.91 12.45
C ILE A 293 -13.15 26.08 11.16
N VAL A 294 -12.49 26.04 10.00
CA VAL A 294 -13.15 26.15 8.69
C VAL A 294 -14.10 24.98 8.47
N THR A 295 -13.69 23.75 8.79
CA THR A 295 -14.54 22.56 8.64
C THR A 295 -15.75 22.63 9.56
N ILE A 296 -15.58 23.02 10.82
CA ILE A 296 -16.69 23.24 11.76
C ILE A 296 -17.63 24.34 11.25
N TYR A 297 -17.08 25.43 10.70
CA TYR A 297 -17.87 26.51 10.12
C TYR A 297 -18.67 26.04 8.89
N ILE A 298 -18.05 25.27 7.97
CA ILE A 298 -18.73 24.69 6.81
C ILE A 298 -19.89 23.79 7.27
N TYR A 299 -19.64 22.92 8.24
CA TYR A 299 -20.65 22.05 8.83
C TYR A 299 -21.82 22.86 9.41
N LYS A 300 -21.55 23.86 10.26
CA LYS A 300 -22.57 24.73 10.86
C LYS A 300 -23.36 25.50 9.80
N ARG A 301 -22.68 26.08 8.80
CA ARG A 301 -23.32 26.83 7.71
C ARG A 301 -24.24 25.94 6.88
N LYS A 302 -23.79 24.73 6.53
CA LYS A 302 -24.59 23.77 5.74
C LYS A 302 -25.79 23.24 6.52
N ARG A 303 -25.64 22.98 7.82
CA ARG A 303 -26.75 22.65 8.71
C ARG A 303 -27.81 23.75 8.75
N ASN A 304 -27.41 25.01 8.75
CA ASN A 304 -28.34 26.14 8.71
C ASN A 304 -29.05 26.29 7.34
N GLN A 305 -28.37 25.98 6.23
CA GLN A 305 -28.92 26.05 4.86
C GLN A 305 -29.86 24.89 4.49
N SER A 306 -29.76 23.75 5.20
CA SER A 306 -30.57 22.54 4.97
C SER A 306 -32.08 22.73 5.28
N LYS A 307 -32.50 23.87 5.83
CA LYS A 307 -33.92 24.20 6.06
C LYS A 307 -34.78 24.39 4.79
N SER A 308 -34.19 24.35 3.59
CA SER A 308 -34.89 24.46 2.30
C SER A 308 -35.35 23.08 1.78
N ARG A 309 -36.40 22.97 0.95
CA ARG A 309 -36.84 21.68 0.38
C ARG A 309 -35.80 21.09 -0.59
N ILE A 310 -35.71 19.76 -0.65
CA ILE A 310 -34.92 19.02 -1.66
C ILE A 310 -35.65 19.13 -3.01
N ASP A 311 -34.89 19.31 -4.09
CA ASP A 311 -35.45 19.39 -5.45
C ASP A 311 -36.10 18.06 -5.85
N GLU A 312 -37.37 18.11 -6.28
CA GLU A 312 -38.14 16.92 -6.66
C GLU A 312 -37.67 16.32 -7.98
N SER A 313 -37.09 17.10 -8.89
CA SER A 313 -36.54 16.63 -10.17
C SER A 313 -35.32 15.72 -10.02
N PHE A 314 -34.56 15.90 -8.93
CA PHE A 314 -33.44 15.02 -8.59
C PHE A 314 -33.91 13.70 -7.97
N LEU A 315 -35.00 13.76 -7.19
CA LEU A 315 -35.59 12.59 -6.54
C LEU A 315 -36.32 11.70 -7.54
N SER A 316 -37.01 12.28 -8.52
CA SER A 316 -37.66 11.53 -9.59
C SER A 316 -36.62 10.78 -10.43
N LYS A 317 -35.50 11.41 -10.82
CA LYS A 317 -34.42 10.74 -11.57
C LYS A 317 -33.77 9.56 -10.84
N ILE A 318 -33.61 9.64 -9.52
CA ILE A 318 -33.11 8.51 -8.70
C ILE A 318 -34.13 7.36 -8.67
N ALA A 319 -35.42 7.68 -8.75
CA ALA A 319 -36.49 6.70 -8.79
C ALA A 319 -36.73 6.14 -10.21
N GLU A 320 -36.49 6.94 -11.26
CA GLU A 320 -36.91 6.69 -12.65
C GLU A 320 -35.81 6.19 -13.59
N GLU A 321 -34.54 6.04 -13.18
CA GLU A 321 -33.39 5.85 -14.08
C GLU A 321 -33.61 4.80 -15.21
N LYS A 322 -34.14 5.28 -16.35
CA LYS A 322 -34.08 4.69 -17.69
C LYS A 322 -32.82 5.26 -18.36
N PRO A 323 -31.97 4.47 -19.02
CA PRO A 323 -30.96 5.02 -19.91
C PRO A 323 -31.63 5.60 -21.16
N GLU A 324 -31.26 6.83 -21.50
CA GLU A 324 -31.50 7.41 -22.82
C GLU A 324 -30.48 6.80 -23.81
N ASP A 325 -30.91 5.83 -24.62
CA ASP A 325 -30.29 5.51 -25.91
C ASP A 325 -31.40 5.32 -26.98
N GLU A 326 -32.32 6.29 -27.08
CA GLU A 326 -33.25 6.42 -28.22
C GLU A 326 -33.39 7.90 -28.61
N LYS A 327 -32.32 8.46 -29.15
CA LYS A 327 -32.40 9.74 -29.91
C LYS A 327 -31.59 9.66 -31.19
N THR A 328 -31.88 8.65 -32.02
CA THR A 328 -31.68 8.79 -33.48
C THR A 328 -32.71 7.90 -34.19
N GLU A 329 -33.38 8.47 -35.20
CA GLU A 329 -34.40 7.84 -36.05
C GLU A 329 -35.78 7.73 -35.36
N THR A 330 -36.81 8.52 -35.69
CA THR A 330 -37.35 8.65 -37.05
C THR A 330 -38.21 9.92 -37.13
N GLN A 331 -37.80 10.88 -37.95
CA GLN A 331 -38.75 11.74 -38.64
C GLN A 331 -39.37 10.92 -39.77
N SER A 332 -40.63 10.50 -39.64
CA SER A 332 -41.54 10.38 -40.79
C SER A 332 -42.96 10.04 -40.36
N THR A 333 -43.86 10.93 -40.80
CA THR A 333 -45.28 10.68 -41.15
C THR A 333 -46.28 10.37 -40.03
N ASP A 334 -46.93 11.44 -39.59
CA ASP A 334 -48.39 11.50 -39.45
C ASP A 334 -49.08 10.87 -40.67
N GLU A 335 -49.95 9.88 -40.46
CA GLU A 335 -51.34 9.88 -40.96
C GLU A 335 -52.12 8.61 -40.55
N HIS A 336 -53.37 8.86 -40.14
CA HIS A 336 -54.56 7.99 -40.19
C HIS A 336 -55.11 7.23 -38.96
N LYS A 337 -56.20 7.84 -38.45
CA LYS A 337 -57.60 7.35 -38.36
C LYS A 337 -58.09 6.61 -37.08
N LYS A 338 -59.11 7.26 -36.49
CA LYS A 338 -60.22 6.75 -35.66
C LYS A 338 -60.86 5.47 -36.24
N VAL A 339 -61.30 4.54 -35.38
CA VAL A 339 -62.68 4.01 -35.20
C VAL A 339 -62.71 3.15 -33.91
N GLY A 340 -63.84 3.18 -33.17
CA GLY A 340 -64.01 2.51 -31.87
C GLY A 340 -64.68 1.13 -31.88
N THR A 341 -64.72 0.55 -30.67
CA THR A 341 -65.68 -0.41 -30.06
C THR A 341 -66.15 -1.64 -30.83
N GLU A 342 -65.72 -2.84 -30.39
CA GLU A 342 -66.58 -4.01 -30.05
C GLU A 342 -65.77 -5.20 -29.47
N ILE A 343 -65.93 -5.41 -28.16
CA ILE A 343 -66.27 -6.64 -27.40
C ILE A 343 -65.75 -8.04 -27.85
N LEU A 344 -65.01 -8.65 -26.90
CA LEU A 344 -64.87 -10.07 -26.48
C LEU A 344 -64.05 -11.08 -27.32
N ASP A 345 -63.32 -11.89 -26.53
CA ASP A 345 -62.53 -13.09 -26.85
C ASP A 345 -61.24 -12.91 -27.65
N GLU A 346 -60.17 -12.53 -26.95
CA GLU A 346 -58.82 -13.10 -27.10
C GLU A 346 -57.85 -12.51 -26.05
N GLN A 347 -57.53 -13.27 -25.00
CA GLN A 347 -56.22 -13.19 -24.35
C GLN A 347 -55.41 -14.41 -24.83
N PRO A 348 -54.11 -14.31 -25.18
CA PRO A 348 -53.13 -13.29 -24.80
C PRO A 348 -52.29 -12.82 -26.00
N ARG A 349 -52.66 -11.70 -26.64
CA ARG A 349 -51.81 -11.08 -27.66
C ARG A 349 -51.95 -9.58 -27.61
N LEU A 350 -51.40 -8.95 -26.58
CA LEU A 350 -51.10 -7.51 -26.54
C LEU A 350 -50.26 -7.25 -25.29
N MET A 351 -49.01 -7.72 -25.28
CA MET A 351 -47.94 -6.98 -24.62
C MET A 351 -46.92 -6.69 -25.70
N LYS A 352 -46.92 -5.44 -26.20
CA LYS A 352 -45.71 -4.92 -26.82
C LYS A 352 -44.65 -4.97 -25.71
N GLU A 353 -43.68 -5.86 -25.84
CA GLU A 353 -42.40 -5.75 -25.14
C GLU A 353 -41.81 -4.40 -25.54
N GLU A 354 -42.11 -3.35 -24.78
CA GLU A 354 -41.25 -2.17 -24.75
C GLU A 354 -39.89 -2.66 -24.23
N GLU A 355 -38.83 -2.48 -25.02
CA GLU A 355 -37.46 -2.87 -24.68
C GLU A 355 -37.12 -2.31 -23.29
N VAL A 356 -37.01 -3.23 -22.33
CA VAL A 356 -36.61 -2.94 -20.97
C VAL A 356 -35.10 -2.82 -20.99
N ASP A 357 -34.56 -1.72 -20.45
CA ASP A 357 -33.11 -1.63 -20.23
C ASP A 357 -32.62 -2.87 -19.46
N GLU A 358 -31.61 -3.56 -20.02
CA GLU A 358 -31.09 -4.81 -19.48
C GLU A 358 -30.51 -4.64 -18.07
N TRP A 359 -30.10 -3.42 -17.69
CA TRP A 359 -29.64 -3.10 -16.32
C TRP A 359 -30.78 -2.98 -15.30
N GLU A 360 -32.00 -2.70 -15.76
CA GLU A 360 -33.18 -2.53 -14.92
C GLU A 360 -33.91 -3.85 -14.64
N GLU A 361 -33.67 -4.88 -15.47
CA GLU A 361 -34.17 -6.23 -15.24
C GLU A 361 -33.40 -6.92 -14.12
N ILE A 362 -34.13 -7.42 -13.11
CA ILE A 362 -33.52 -8.10 -11.98
C ILE A 362 -33.04 -9.48 -12.44
N GLY A 363 -31.73 -9.72 -12.32
CA GLY A 363 -31.08 -10.98 -12.63
C GLY A 363 -29.58 -10.92 -12.39
N TYR A 364 -28.90 -12.06 -12.56
CA TYR A 364 -27.47 -12.25 -12.32
C TYR A 364 -26.58 -11.75 -13.45
N HIS A 365 -27.16 -11.48 -14.62
CA HIS A 365 -26.48 -10.93 -15.79
C HIS A 365 -25.78 -9.59 -15.50
N ARG A 366 -26.34 -8.77 -14.59
CA ARG A 366 -25.80 -7.46 -14.19
C ARG A 366 -24.45 -7.57 -13.48
N GLN A 367 -24.36 -8.45 -12.47
CA GLN A 367 -23.14 -8.66 -11.69
C GLN A 367 -22.07 -9.34 -12.54
N LEU A 368 -22.46 -10.31 -13.36
CA LEU A 368 -21.55 -10.99 -14.27
C LEU A 368 -21.00 -10.03 -15.34
N SER A 369 -21.82 -9.13 -15.88
CA SER A 369 -21.39 -8.13 -16.88
C SER A 369 -20.34 -7.17 -16.31
N GLY A 370 -20.61 -6.57 -15.15
CA GLY A 370 -19.65 -5.69 -14.47
C GLY A 370 -18.34 -6.43 -14.16
N PHE A 371 -18.43 -7.66 -13.65
CA PHE A 371 -17.26 -8.48 -13.43
C PHE A 371 -16.46 -8.76 -14.72
N LEU A 372 -17.10 -9.14 -15.82
CA LEU A 372 -16.42 -9.41 -17.10
C LEU A 372 -15.70 -8.15 -17.62
N PHE A 373 -16.33 -6.98 -17.53
CA PHE A 373 -15.68 -5.72 -17.85
C PHE A 373 -14.42 -5.51 -17.01
N THR A 374 -14.53 -5.68 -15.69
CA THR A 374 -13.42 -5.49 -14.77
C THR A 374 -12.30 -6.49 -15.01
N LEU A 375 -12.63 -7.77 -15.19
CA LEU A 375 -11.67 -8.83 -15.45
C LEU A 375 -10.77 -8.52 -16.66
N PHE A 376 -11.37 -8.15 -17.79
CA PHE A 376 -10.62 -7.87 -19.00
C PHE A 376 -9.86 -6.55 -18.94
N MET A 377 -10.43 -5.51 -18.31
CA MET A 377 -9.70 -4.28 -18.06
C MET A 377 -8.47 -4.54 -17.16
N SER A 378 -8.62 -5.35 -16.11
CA SER A 378 -7.50 -5.76 -15.25
C SER A 378 -6.44 -6.51 -16.04
N PHE A 379 -6.80 -7.40 -16.96
CA PHE A 379 -5.83 -8.11 -17.80
C PHE A 379 -5.06 -7.19 -18.74
N ILE A 380 -5.73 -6.23 -19.39
CA ILE A 380 -5.08 -5.26 -20.26
C ILE A 380 -4.10 -4.39 -19.47
N LEU A 381 -4.48 -4.02 -18.24
CA LEU A 381 -3.67 -3.13 -17.42
C LEU A 381 -2.58 -3.85 -16.60
N LEU A 382 -2.70 -5.16 -16.37
CA LEU A 382 -1.75 -5.94 -15.57
C LEU A 382 -0.33 -5.86 -16.15
N GLY A 383 -0.17 -6.00 -17.46
CA GLY A 383 1.15 -5.94 -18.11
C GLY A 383 1.87 -4.60 -17.88
N PRO A 384 1.27 -3.46 -18.26
CA PRO A 384 1.81 -2.14 -17.95
C PRO A 384 2.05 -1.92 -16.45
N GLN A 385 1.13 -2.37 -15.60
CA GLN A 385 1.25 -2.23 -14.14
C GLN A 385 2.45 -3.01 -13.59
N VAL A 386 2.65 -4.27 -14.01
CA VAL A 386 3.80 -5.10 -13.60
C VAL A 386 5.11 -4.47 -14.07
N LEU A 387 5.19 -4.00 -15.32
CA LEU A 387 6.37 -3.30 -15.83
C LEU A 387 6.66 -2.02 -15.04
N LEU A 388 5.63 -1.22 -14.77
CA LEU A 388 5.76 0.02 -14.00
C LEU A 388 6.18 -0.23 -12.55
N THR A 389 5.68 -1.29 -11.93
CA THR A 389 5.90 -1.57 -10.49
C THR A 389 7.19 -2.35 -10.23
N LEU A 390 7.51 -3.35 -11.06
CA LEU A 390 8.66 -4.23 -10.83
C LEU A 390 9.93 -3.76 -11.54
N TYR A 391 9.83 -2.99 -12.63
CA TYR A 391 11.01 -2.53 -13.37
C TYR A 391 11.19 -1.03 -13.27
N ILE A 392 10.19 -0.23 -13.65
CA ILE A 392 10.38 1.22 -13.74
C ILE A 392 10.51 1.86 -12.35
N TYR A 393 9.66 1.44 -11.42
CA TYR A 393 9.63 1.99 -10.07
C TYR A 393 10.95 1.80 -9.31
N PRO A 394 11.48 0.58 -9.11
CA PRO A 394 12.70 0.39 -8.34
C PRO A 394 13.96 0.88 -9.07
N ASN A 395 13.99 0.95 -10.41
CA ASN A 395 15.22 1.33 -11.12
C ASN A 395 15.32 2.82 -11.44
N PHE A 396 14.20 3.52 -11.65
CA PHE A 396 14.23 4.91 -12.14
C PHE A 396 13.53 5.91 -11.23
N ILE A 397 12.51 5.48 -10.49
CA ILE A 397 11.63 6.39 -9.73
C ILE A 397 12.05 6.43 -8.28
N LEU A 398 12.14 5.26 -7.65
CA LEU A 398 12.53 5.09 -6.26
C LEU A 398 13.63 4.03 -6.14
N PRO A 399 14.89 4.35 -6.50
CA PRO A 399 16.03 3.44 -6.36
C PRO A 399 16.48 3.24 -4.91
N TYR A 400 15.68 3.70 -3.94
CA TYR A 400 15.98 3.65 -2.51
C TYR A 400 15.00 2.71 -1.80
N PRO A 401 15.35 1.42 -1.61
CA PRO A 401 14.47 0.46 -0.91
C PRO A 401 14.06 0.94 0.49
N GLN A 402 14.94 1.64 1.20
CA GLN A 402 14.67 2.19 2.53
C GLN A 402 13.52 3.20 2.53
N ALA A 403 13.45 4.09 1.54
CA ALA A 403 12.38 5.07 1.41
C ALA A 403 11.01 4.38 1.23
N ALA A 404 10.98 3.31 0.43
CA ALA A 404 9.79 2.48 0.24
C ALA A 404 9.41 1.75 1.55
N GLY A 405 10.39 1.22 2.28
CA GLY A 405 10.23 0.59 3.58
C GLY A 405 9.62 1.52 4.63
N TYR A 406 10.15 2.73 4.79
CA TYR A 406 9.61 3.72 5.73
C TYR A 406 8.18 4.13 5.39
N TYR A 407 7.88 4.36 4.10
CA TYR A 407 6.51 4.67 3.68
C TYR A 407 5.56 3.49 3.93
N SER A 408 5.99 2.25 3.63
CA SER A 408 5.22 1.04 3.92
C SER A 408 4.92 0.92 5.41
N PHE A 409 5.93 1.08 6.28
CA PHE A 409 5.76 1.07 7.73
C PHE A 409 4.71 2.09 8.19
N VAL A 410 4.82 3.35 7.73
CA VAL A 410 3.86 4.41 8.07
C VAL A 410 2.43 4.06 7.63
N THR A 411 2.26 3.51 6.43
CA THR A 411 0.94 3.11 5.92
C THR A 411 0.33 1.98 6.74
N ARG A 412 1.13 0.96 7.11
CA ARG A 412 0.70 -0.19 7.92
C ARG A 412 0.40 0.20 9.35
N PHE A 413 1.22 1.07 9.94
CA PHE A 413 1.04 1.57 11.31
C PHE A 413 -0.35 2.19 11.50
N PHE A 414 -0.81 2.99 10.52
CA PHE A 414 -2.11 3.64 10.61
C PHE A 414 -3.27 2.87 9.98
N GLU A 415 -3.05 1.74 9.31
CA GLU A 415 -4.11 0.99 8.62
C GLU A 415 -5.26 0.61 9.57
N ALA A 416 -4.94 0.04 10.74
CA ALA A 416 -5.93 -0.28 11.78
C ALA A 416 -6.63 0.97 12.31
N PHE A 417 -5.88 2.05 12.51
CA PHE A 417 -6.38 3.30 13.08
C PHE A 417 -7.37 4.00 12.14
N TRP A 418 -7.05 4.09 10.85
CA TRP A 418 -7.92 4.65 9.82
C TRP A 418 -9.20 3.83 9.66
N LEU A 419 -9.07 2.50 9.57
CA LEU A 419 -10.21 1.60 9.46
C LEU A 419 -11.14 1.73 10.68
N PHE A 420 -10.57 1.84 11.89
CA PHE A 420 -11.35 1.99 13.11
C PHE A 420 -12.17 3.27 13.13
N LEU A 421 -11.59 4.40 12.69
CA LEU A 421 -12.25 5.71 12.76
C LEU A 421 -13.18 6.02 11.57
N ASP A 422 -13.16 5.20 10.51
CA ASP A 422 -14.14 5.24 9.41
C ASP A 422 -15.57 4.93 9.87
N PHE A 423 -15.71 4.18 10.97
CA PHE A 423 -16.98 3.70 11.53
C PHE A 423 -17.84 2.92 10.52
N GLY A 424 -17.23 2.40 9.44
CA GLY A 424 -17.89 1.61 8.40
C GLY A 424 -18.93 2.43 7.64
N THR A 425 -18.80 3.75 7.65
CA THR A 425 -19.79 4.67 7.07
C THR A 425 -19.85 4.54 5.55
N SER A 426 -18.73 4.19 4.91
CA SER A 426 -18.62 3.88 3.49
C SER A 426 -19.53 2.70 3.09
N THR A 427 -19.36 1.53 3.72
CA THR A 427 -20.17 0.33 3.47
C THR A 427 -21.64 0.53 3.85
N ALA A 428 -21.89 1.22 4.97
CA ALA A 428 -23.25 1.54 5.40
C ALA A 428 -23.98 2.43 4.37
N ALA A 429 -23.29 3.43 3.80
CA ALA A 429 -23.86 4.33 2.82
C ALA A 429 -24.32 3.59 1.57
N ALA A 430 -23.46 2.76 0.97
CA ALA A 430 -23.82 1.97 -0.21
C ALA A 430 -25.01 1.02 0.07
N LYS A 431 -24.98 0.30 1.20
CA LYS A 431 -26.01 -0.65 1.60
C LYS A 431 -27.37 -0.01 1.83
N PHE A 432 -27.45 1.01 2.68
CA PHE A 432 -28.73 1.66 3.00
C PHE A 432 -29.25 2.51 1.84
N PHE A 433 -28.36 3.08 1.02
CA PHE A 433 -28.77 3.72 -0.23
C PHE A 433 -29.48 2.72 -1.15
N ALA A 434 -28.87 1.57 -1.42
CA ALA A 434 -29.47 0.52 -2.24
C ALA A 434 -30.80 0.01 -1.66
N GLN A 435 -30.91 -0.09 -0.33
CA GLN A 435 -32.14 -0.54 0.34
C GLN A 435 -33.30 0.45 0.21
N TYR A 436 -33.03 1.76 0.32
CA TYR A 436 -34.08 2.78 0.39
C TYR A 436 -34.33 3.52 -0.92
N ARG A 437 -33.47 3.38 -1.94
CA ARG A 437 -33.59 4.12 -3.22
C ARG A 437 -34.96 3.99 -3.87
N VAL A 438 -35.57 2.80 -3.79
CA VAL A 438 -36.86 2.49 -4.44
C VAL A 438 -38.02 3.11 -3.66
N LYS A 439 -38.17 2.74 -2.37
CA LYS A 439 -39.36 3.13 -1.58
C LYS A 439 -39.26 4.53 -0.98
N GLN A 440 -38.05 5.02 -0.71
CA GLN A 440 -37.79 6.27 0.02
C GLN A 440 -36.50 6.96 -0.48
N PRO A 441 -36.47 7.50 -1.72
CA PRO A 441 -35.28 8.10 -2.31
C PRO A 441 -34.72 9.27 -1.48
N ARG A 442 -35.59 10.05 -0.82
CA ARG A 442 -35.18 11.09 0.14
C ARG A 442 -34.36 10.53 1.31
N LYS A 443 -34.73 9.35 1.81
CA LYS A 443 -34.03 8.67 2.91
C LYS A 443 -32.71 8.07 2.42
N ALA A 444 -32.68 7.52 1.20
CA ALA A 444 -31.46 6.96 0.61
C ALA A 444 -30.31 7.99 0.54
N ILE A 445 -30.58 9.20 0.04
CA ILE A 445 -29.56 10.27 -0.08
C ILE A 445 -28.98 10.67 1.28
N ARG A 446 -29.77 10.63 2.36
CA ARG A 446 -29.32 10.99 3.71
C ARG A 446 -28.15 10.12 4.18
N TYR A 447 -28.09 8.85 3.79
CA TYR A 447 -26.96 7.98 4.14
C TYR A 447 -25.66 8.39 3.44
N MET A 448 -25.74 8.85 2.19
CA MET A 448 -24.58 9.43 1.48
C MET A 448 -24.14 10.76 2.12
N GLN A 449 -25.09 11.59 2.56
CA GLN A 449 -24.79 12.81 3.30
C GLN A 449 -24.10 12.51 4.64
N ILE A 450 -24.55 11.48 5.37
CA ILE A 450 -23.88 11.03 6.61
C ILE A 450 -22.44 10.66 6.33
N TYR A 451 -22.17 9.85 5.29
CA TYR A 451 -20.81 9.51 4.89
C TYR A 451 -19.96 10.77 4.63
N ILE A 452 -20.43 11.71 3.80
CA ILE A 452 -19.67 12.91 3.46
C ILE A 452 -19.28 13.72 4.70
N TYR A 453 -20.26 14.00 5.57
CA TYR A 453 -20.02 14.87 6.72
C TYR A 453 -19.33 14.16 7.88
N TRP A 454 -19.53 12.85 8.04
CA TRP A 454 -18.73 12.05 8.95
C TRP A 454 -17.27 12.08 8.53
N GLN A 455 -16.96 11.67 7.29
CA GLN A 455 -15.58 11.66 6.76
C GLN A 455 -14.91 13.03 6.80
N LEU A 456 -15.66 14.10 6.55
CA LEU A 456 -15.14 15.45 6.65
C LEU A 456 -14.74 15.82 8.09
N LEU A 457 -15.55 15.44 9.09
CA LEU A 457 -15.33 15.77 10.49
C LEU A 457 -14.32 14.83 11.17
N SER A 458 -14.45 13.52 10.96
CA SER A 458 -13.51 12.53 11.46
C SER A 458 -12.15 12.73 10.80
N GLY A 459 -12.11 12.98 9.49
CA GLY A 459 -10.89 13.22 8.73
C GLY A 459 -10.09 14.42 9.21
N VAL A 460 -10.74 15.57 9.47
CA VAL A 460 -10.03 16.73 10.04
C VAL A 460 -9.55 16.48 11.47
N GLY A 461 -10.32 15.73 12.27
CA GLY A 461 -9.92 15.34 13.62
C GLY A 461 -8.75 14.37 13.65
N GLN A 462 -8.75 13.38 12.75
CA GLN A 462 -7.67 12.42 12.53
C GLN A 462 -6.39 13.10 12.09
N PHE A 463 -6.47 13.93 11.03
CA PHE A 463 -5.35 14.73 10.55
C PHE A 463 -4.80 15.62 11.66
N ALA A 464 -5.68 16.28 12.43
CA ALA A 464 -5.26 17.12 13.54
C ALA A 464 -4.56 16.34 14.65
N ALA A 465 -5.15 15.23 15.11
CA ALA A 465 -4.59 14.43 16.20
C ALA A 465 -3.21 13.87 15.82
N VAL A 466 -3.09 13.25 14.64
CA VAL A 466 -1.81 12.69 14.18
C VAL A 466 -0.79 13.78 13.91
N SER A 467 -1.19 14.92 13.36
CA SER A 467 -0.29 16.06 13.20
C SER A 467 0.24 16.54 14.54
N MET A 468 -0.60 16.70 15.57
CA MET A 468 -0.14 17.14 16.89
C MET A 468 0.82 16.13 17.54
N ILE A 469 0.52 14.83 17.44
CA ILE A 469 1.42 13.78 17.94
C ILE A 469 2.76 13.82 17.17
N GLY A 470 2.73 13.97 15.84
CA GLY A 470 3.93 14.06 15.03
C GLY A 470 4.74 15.33 15.21
N LEU A 471 4.13 16.43 15.63
CA LEU A 471 4.84 17.69 15.90
C LEU A 471 5.48 17.72 17.29
N TYR A 472 4.85 17.11 18.30
CA TYR A 472 5.24 17.30 19.71
C TYR A 472 5.67 16.03 20.44
N VAL A 473 5.25 14.85 19.99
CA VAL A 473 5.54 13.57 20.68
C VAL A 473 6.59 12.79 19.91
N PHE A 474 6.35 12.46 18.63
CA PHE A 474 7.24 11.60 17.85
C PHE A 474 8.70 12.07 17.77
N PRO A 475 9.01 13.38 17.68
CA PRO A 475 10.40 13.85 17.67
C PRO A 475 11.21 13.39 18.88
N TYR A 476 10.56 13.18 20.03
CA TYR A 476 11.20 12.75 21.29
C TYR A 476 11.07 11.25 21.55
N THR A 477 10.87 10.45 20.50
CA THR A 477 10.74 8.98 20.57
C THR A 477 11.66 8.32 19.56
N LYS A 478 11.77 6.98 19.59
CA LYS A 478 12.51 6.20 18.57
C LYS A 478 12.03 6.45 17.14
N TYR A 479 10.80 6.95 16.96
CA TYR A 479 10.24 7.28 15.65
C TYR A 479 10.51 8.72 15.19
N ALA A 480 11.48 9.41 15.80
CA ALA A 480 11.76 10.82 15.51
C ALA A 480 11.97 11.08 14.00
N HIS A 481 12.78 10.23 13.36
CA HIS A 481 13.06 10.29 11.93
C HIS A 481 11.81 10.11 11.02
N MET A 482 10.72 9.51 11.53
CA MET A 482 9.46 9.33 10.80
C MET A 482 8.42 10.42 11.08
N SER A 483 8.71 11.39 11.95
CA SER A 483 7.73 12.40 12.40
C SER A 483 7.04 13.12 11.24
N TRP A 484 7.82 13.57 10.25
CA TRP A 484 7.27 14.20 9.04
C TRP A 484 6.44 13.24 8.19
N PHE A 485 6.86 11.97 8.09
CA PHE A 485 6.14 10.99 7.29
C PHE A 485 4.76 10.70 7.88
N PHE A 486 4.64 10.62 9.20
CA PHE A 486 3.36 10.49 9.88
C PHE A 486 2.44 11.69 9.64
N ILE A 487 2.97 12.92 9.75
CA ILE A 487 2.21 14.14 9.48
C ILE A 487 1.71 14.15 8.02
N LEU A 488 2.61 13.92 7.06
CA LEU A 488 2.30 13.97 5.63
C LEU A 488 1.32 12.88 5.21
N HIS A 489 1.51 11.65 5.68
CA HIS A 489 0.60 10.56 5.38
C HIS A 489 -0.81 10.83 5.92
N SER A 490 -0.94 11.44 7.10
CA SER A 490 -2.24 11.76 7.70
C SER A 490 -3.07 12.77 6.90
N MET A 491 -2.47 13.52 5.98
CA MET A 491 -3.19 14.45 5.10
C MET A 491 -4.23 13.75 4.22
N ILE A 492 -4.03 12.46 3.90
CA ILE A 492 -4.97 11.68 3.08
C ILE A 492 -6.37 11.60 3.71
N GLN A 493 -6.46 11.72 5.04
CA GLN A 493 -7.72 11.64 5.77
C GLN A 493 -8.60 12.89 5.58
N TYR A 494 -8.05 14.02 5.11
CA TYR A 494 -8.83 15.24 4.91
C TYR A 494 -8.89 15.65 3.41
N PRO A 495 -10.10 15.83 2.83
CA PRO A 495 -11.42 15.87 3.47
C PRO A 495 -12.15 14.52 3.61
N GLY A 496 -11.50 13.39 3.33
CA GLY A 496 -11.99 12.02 3.60
C GLY A 496 -13.13 11.52 2.70
N PHE A 497 -14.03 12.39 2.25
CA PHE A 497 -15.21 12.00 1.45
C PHE A 497 -14.93 11.78 -0.04
N LEU A 498 -13.67 11.84 -0.49
CA LEU A 498 -13.29 11.93 -1.91
C LEU A 498 -13.77 10.72 -2.75
N ALA A 499 -14.07 9.59 -2.11
CA ALA A 499 -14.66 8.41 -2.75
C ALA A 499 -16.20 8.38 -2.85
N VAL A 500 -16.90 9.46 -2.49
CA VAL A 500 -18.38 9.50 -2.42
C VAL A 500 -19.08 9.03 -3.70
N PHE A 501 -18.57 9.37 -4.88
CA PHE A 501 -19.23 9.04 -6.16
C PHE A 501 -19.12 7.55 -6.49
N MET A 502 -18.01 6.90 -6.12
CA MET A 502 -17.88 5.45 -6.28
C MET A 502 -18.93 4.72 -5.44
N PHE A 503 -19.07 5.09 -4.16
CA PHE A 503 -20.11 4.52 -3.29
C PHE A 503 -21.53 4.86 -3.75
N PHE A 504 -21.74 6.03 -4.36
CA PHE A 504 -23.01 6.40 -4.97
C PHE A 504 -23.37 5.43 -6.10
N PHE A 505 -22.47 5.21 -7.06
CA PHE A 505 -22.70 4.29 -8.18
C PHE A 505 -22.89 2.84 -7.71
N GLN A 506 -22.15 2.40 -6.69
CA GLN A 506 -22.40 1.10 -6.05
C GLN A 506 -23.82 1.01 -5.47
N GLY A 507 -24.30 2.06 -4.79
CA GLY A 507 -25.66 2.11 -4.25
C GLY A 507 -26.75 2.13 -5.32
N VAL A 508 -26.52 2.83 -6.44
CA VAL A 508 -27.40 2.86 -7.62
C VAL A 508 -27.26 1.59 -8.48
N GLN A 509 -26.32 0.69 -8.17
CA GLN A 509 -26.03 -0.52 -8.96
C GLN A 509 -25.52 -0.25 -10.39
N ARG A 510 -24.99 0.96 -10.65
CA ARG A 510 -24.21 1.26 -11.86
C ARG A 510 -22.77 0.78 -11.69
N LEU A 511 -22.63 -0.55 -11.66
CA LEU A 511 -21.36 -1.21 -11.39
C LEU A 511 -20.32 -0.94 -12.48
N ASP A 512 -20.77 -0.69 -13.72
CA ASP A 512 -19.95 -0.23 -14.84
C ASP A 512 -19.13 1.03 -14.46
N LEU A 513 -19.78 2.05 -13.92
CA LEU A 513 -19.12 3.30 -13.53
C LEU A 513 -18.32 3.16 -12.23
N ALA A 514 -18.86 2.40 -11.27
CA ALA A 514 -18.17 2.16 -9.99
C ALA A 514 -16.83 1.44 -10.20
N GLN A 515 -16.83 0.36 -11.00
CA GLN A 515 -15.64 -0.42 -11.29
C GLN A 515 -14.68 0.33 -12.20
N PHE A 516 -15.18 1.11 -13.18
CA PHE A 516 -14.33 1.99 -13.98
C PHE A 516 -13.54 2.97 -13.10
N LEU A 517 -14.22 3.62 -12.14
CA LEU A 517 -13.58 4.51 -11.18
C LEU A 517 -12.54 3.77 -10.32
N GLU A 518 -12.88 2.58 -9.84
CA GLU A 518 -11.99 1.75 -9.03
C GLU A 518 -10.69 1.38 -9.77
N ILE A 519 -10.82 0.89 -11.00
CA ILE A 519 -9.68 0.50 -11.86
C ILE A 519 -8.80 1.71 -12.15
N ILE A 520 -9.38 2.84 -12.58
CA ILE A 520 -8.59 4.04 -12.87
C ILE A 520 -7.85 4.55 -11.64
N LYS A 521 -8.50 4.54 -10.47
CA LYS A 521 -7.87 4.99 -9.23
C LYS A 521 -6.62 4.17 -8.92
N TYR A 522 -6.77 2.85 -8.82
CA TYR A 522 -5.70 1.99 -8.33
C TYR A 522 -4.63 1.70 -9.38
N VAL A 523 -5.01 1.55 -10.65
CA VAL A 523 -4.07 1.13 -11.69
C VAL A 523 -3.42 2.32 -12.40
N LEU A 524 -4.11 3.45 -12.52
CA LEU A 524 -3.58 4.62 -13.24
C LEU A 524 -3.22 5.77 -12.31
N PHE A 525 -4.17 6.34 -11.58
CA PHE A 525 -3.95 7.59 -10.86
C PHE A 525 -2.96 7.45 -9.70
N ASN A 526 -3.08 6.42 -8.88
CA ASN A 526 -2.15 6.21 -7.77
C ASN A 526 -0.71 6.10 -8.26
N LEU A 527 -0.44 5.23 -9.24
CA LEU A 527 0.89 5.07 -9.81
C LEU A 527 1.38 6.35 -10.47
N LEU A 528 0.59 6.93 -11.39
CA LEU A 528 0.98 8.10 -12.17
C LEU A 528 1.34 9.28 -11.27
N PHE A 529 0.48 9.65 -10.33
CA PHE A 529 0.69 10.84 -9.50
C PHE A 529 1.78 10.63 -8.46
N GLN A 530 1.86 9.44 -7.85
CA GLN A 530 2.99 9.11 -6.96
C GLN A 530 4.32 9.21 -7.71
N TYR A 531 4.41 8.61 -8.89
CA TYR A 531 5.66 8.52 -9.65
C TYR A 531 6.15 9.90 -10.09
N ILE A 532 5.25 10.72 -10.62
CA ILE A 532 5.56 12.11 -11.02
C ILE A 532 6.01 12.92 -9.81
N MET A 533 5.30 12.82 -8.68
CA MET A 533 5.63 13.61 -7.49
C MET A 533 6.94 13.15 -6.85
N VAL A 534 7.24 11.85 -6.82
CA VAL A 534 8.53 11.33 -6.34
C VAL A 534 9.69 11.96 -7.11
N ILE A 535 9.63 11.97 -8.46
CA ILE A 535 10.69 12.56 -9.29
C ILE A 535 10.84 14.06 -8.97
N ILE A 536 9.74 14.81 -8.91
CA ILE A 536 9.77 16.26 -8.64
C ILE A 536 10.38 16.55 -7.26
N PHE A 537 9.93 15.84 -6.23
CA PHE A 537 10.38 16.14 -4.86
C PHE A 537 11.77 15.61 -4.56
N ARG A 538 12.22 14.51 -5.18
CA ARG A 538 13.63 14.11 -5.14
C ARG A 538 14.53 15.24 -5.64
N LEU A 539 14.19 15.84 -6.79
CA LEU A 539 14.96 16.95 -7.36
C LEU A 539 14.96 18.20 -6.46
N ILE A 540 13.83 18.50 -5.81
CA ILE A 540 13.73 19.66 -4.91
C ILE A 540 14.55 19.43 -3.63
N PHE A 541 14.40 18.27 -2.98
CA PHE A 541 15.05 17.99 -1.71
C PHE A 541 16.52 17.57 -1.83
N ASN A 542 16.99 17.21 -3.03
CA ASN A 542 18.41 17.08 -3.30
C ASN A 542 19.18 18.38 -3.05
N LEU A 543 18.52 19.54 -3.16
CA LEU A 543 19.12 20.85 -2.92
C LEU A 543 19.29 21.17 -1.42
N PHE A 544 18.77 20.32 -0.53
CA PHE A 544 18.81 20.54 0.92
C PHE A 544 19.49 19.33 1.59
N PRO A 545 20.81 19.39 1.86
CA PRO A 545 21.57 18.26 2.41
C PRO A 545 21.02 17.73 3.75
N MET A 546 20.34 18.60 4.52
CA MET A 546 19.60 18.24 5.73
C MET A 546 18.56 17.12 5.52
N TYR A 547 17.88 17.11 4.37
CA TYR A 547 16.77 16.20 4.08
C TYR A 547 17.16 15.12 3.06
N GLY A 548 17.88 15.51 2.02
CA GLY A 548 18.33 14.61 0.95
C GLY A 548 17.21 14.05 0.07
N GLN A 549 17.60 13.23 -0.91
CA GLN A 549 16.67 12.71 -1.92
C GLN A 549 15.64 11.72 -1.37
N VAL A 550 16.01 10.93 -0.37
CA VAL A 550 15.12 9.91 0.25
C VAL A 550 13.93 10.56 0.93
N PHE A 551 14.16 11.63 1.71
CA PHE A 551 13.07 12.39 2.30
C PHE A 551 12.14 12.96 1.22
N GLY A 552 12.71 13.56 0.17
CA GLY A 552 11.95 14.07 -0.96
C GLY A 552 11.10 13.00 -1.66
N ALA A 553 11.62 11.79 -1.81
CA ALA A 553 10.87 10.69 -2.38
C ALA A 553 9.64 10.32 -1.54
N VAL A 554 9.78 10.21 -0.21
CA VAL A 554 8.66 9.88 0.67
C VAL A 554 7.61 11.00 0.68
N VAL A 555 8.04 12.26 0.69
CA VAL A 555 7.16 13.43 0.51
C VAL A 555 6.39 13.33 -0.81
N GLY A 556 7.08 12.96 -1.89
CA GLY A 556 6.49 12.74 -3.21
C GLY A 556 5.43 11.62 -3.22
N LEU A 557 5.68 10.51 -2.52
CA LEU A 557 4.68 9.42 -2.38
C LEU A 557 3.42 9.90 -1.67
N ALA A 558 3.57 10.57 -0.51
CA ALA A 558 2.43 11.06 0.27
C ALA A 558 1.59 12.09 -0.51
N ILE A 559 2.25 13.06 -1.14
CA ILE A 559 1.56 14.11 -1.90
C ILE A 559 0.96 13.57 -3.19
N GLY A 560 1.66 12.67 -3.88
CA GLY A 560 1.13 11.99 -5.06
C GLY A 560 -0.14 11.20 -4.76
N SER A 561 -0.19 10.48 -3.63
CA SER A 561 -1.42 9.84 -3.14
C SER A 561 -2.54 10.85 -2.90
N TRP A 562 -2.22 11.98 -2.27
CA TRP A 562 -3.23 13.00 -1.96
C TRP A 562 -3.81 13.64 -3.23
N ILE A 563 -2.96 13.99 -4.21
CA ILE A 563 -3.40 14.51 -5.52
C ILE A 563 -4.26 13.48 -6.25
N SER A 564 -3.88 12.20 -6.22
CA SER A 564 -4.65 11.11 -6.82
C SER A 564 -6.10 11.10 -6.32
N GLU A 565 -6.33 11.26 -5.02
CA GLU A 565 -7.67 11.29 -4.44
C GLU A 565 -8.52 12.49 -4.93
N PHE A 566 -7.92 13.67 -5.12
CA PHE A 566 -8.64 14.83 -5.67
C PHE A 566 -8.98 14.66 -7.14
N VAL A 567 -8.07 14.11 -7.94
CA VAL A 567 -8.31 13.83 -9.36
C VAL A 567 -9.37 12.75 -9.51
N PHE A 568 -9.32 11.71 -8.67
CA PHE A 568 -10.35 10.68 -8.56
C PHE A 568 -11.74 11.28 -8.24
N PHE A 569 -11.82 12.16 -7.24
CA PHE A 569 -13.06 12.86 -6.92
C PHE A 569 -13.58 13.71 -8.08
N ALA A 570 -12.69 14.42 -8.79
CA ALA A 570 -13.06 15.26 -9.93
C ALA A 570 -13.62 14.43 -11.10
N LEU A 571 -13.01 13.27 -11.40
CA LEU A 571 -13.51 12.32 -12.40
C LEU A 571 -14.87 11.75 -11.98
N GLY A 572 -15.00 11.30 -10.73
CA GLY A 572 -16.26 10.81 -10.19
C GLY A 572 -17.38 11.85 -10.27
N PHE A 573 -17.08 13.11 -9.96
CA PHE A 573 -18.03 14.22 -10.10
C PHE A 573 -18.41 14.50 -11.55
N HIS A 574 -17.46 14.39 -12.48
CA HIS A 574 -17.73 14.54 -13.91
C HIS A 574 -18.70 13.46 -14.40
N LEU A 575 -18.45 12.19 -14.06
CA LEU A 575 -19.34 11.08 -14.40
C LEU A 575 -20.72 11.25 -13.74
N PHE A 576 -20.75 11.66 -12.48
CA PHE A 576 -21.99 11.94 -11.75
C PHE A 576 -22.84 13.01 -12.47
N LYS A 577 -22.22 14.10 -12.93
CA LYS A 577 -22.94 15.11 -13.73
C LYS A 577 -23.35 14.62 -15.11
N LYS A 578 -22.53 13.77 -15.75
CA LYS A 578 -22.85 13.19 -17.06
C LYS A 578 -24.13 12.36 -17.00
N GLN A 579 -24.38 11.67 -15.87
CA GLN A 579 -25.63 10.96 -15.60
C GLN A 579 -26.81 11.89 -15.24
N GLY A 580 -26.66 13.22 -15.36
CA GLY A 580 -27.74 14.17 -15.14
C GLY A 580 -28.07 14.48 -13.68
N TYR A 581 -27.22 14.03 -12.74
CA TYR A 581 -27.37 14.30 -11.32
C TYR A 581 -26.86 15.67 -10.90
N GLU A 582 -27.56 16.29 -9.93
CA GLU A 582 -27.15 17.56 -9.34
C GLU A 582 -26.35 17.37 -8.05
N GLY A 583 -25.07 17.78 -8.07
CA GLY A 583 -24.21 17.68 -6.89
C GLY A 583 -24.71 18.48 -5.68
N LYS A 584 -25.54 19.51 -5.88
CA LYS A 584 -26.06 20.35 -4.80
C LYS A 584 -26.81 19.53 -3.75
N ASN A 585 -27.57 18.51 -4.16
CA ASN A 585 -28.41 17.72 -3.27
C ASN A 585 -27.60 16.69 -2.45
N LEU A 586 -26.49 16.21 -3.00
CA LEU A 586 -25.60 15.26 -2.34
C LEU A 586 -24.84 15.91 -1.16
N PHE A 587 -24.47 17.18 -1.27
CA PHE A 587 -23.73 17.92 -0.23
C PHE A 587 -24.64 18.68 0.76
N ARG A 588 -25.92 18.32 0.88
CA ARG A 588 -26.83 18.87 1.89
C ARG A 588 -26.75 18.09 3.20
N LEU A 589 -27.33 18.64 4.26
CA LEU A 589 -27.22 18.11 5.63
C LEU A 589 -28.61 17.81 6.20
N ASP A 590 -29.34 16.92 5.52
CA ASP A 590 -30.77 16.68 5.76
C ASP A 590 -31.06 15.43 6.63
N PHE A 591 -30.03 14.80 7.20
CA PHE A 591 -30.16 13.57 8.01
C PHE A 591 -30.50 13.83 9.49
N GLY A 592 -31.27 12.92 10.09
CA GLY A 592 -31.69 12.96 11.49
C GLY A 592 -30.84 12.07 12.40
N LYS A 593 -31.22 12.02 13.68
CA LYS A 593 -30.55 11.18 14.68
C LYS A 593 -30.77 9.68 14.44
N ASP A 594 -31.92 9.32 13.88
CA ASP A 594 -32.29 7.92 13.65
C ASP A 594 -31.42 7.30 12.56
N GLU A 595 -31.19 8.03 11.46
CA GLU A 595 -30.31 7.56 10.38
C GLU A 595 -28.86 7.43 10.88
N ILE A 596 -28.35 8.36 11.69
CA ILE A 596 -27.01 8.25 12.30
C ILE A 596 -26.89 6.99 13.17
N LYS A 597 -27.89 6.75 14.04
CA LYS A 597 -27.90 5.59 14.93
C LYS A 597 -27.93 4.29 14.15
N GLU A 598 -28.69 4.24 13.05
CA GLU A 598 -28.77 3.07 12.17
C GLU A 598 -27.43 2.83 11.44
N THR A 599 -26.82 3.88 10.89
CA THR A 599 -25.50 3.82 10.25
C THR A 599 -24.43 3.32 11.22
N PHE A 600 -24.32 3.90 12.41
CA PHE A 600 -23.26 3.53 13.37
C PHE A 600 -23.47 2.15 13.97
N LYS A 601 -24.73 1.75 14.25
CA LYS A 601 -25.02 0.40 14.76
C LYS A 601 -24.59 -0.68 13.76
N TYR A 602 -24.77 -0.42 12.47
CA TYR A 602 -24.31 -1.31 11.40
C TYR A 602 -22.78 -1.25 11.25
N GLY A 603 -22.23 -0.05 11.10
CA GLY A 603 -20.83 0.17 10.75
C GLY A 603 -19.83 -0.16 11.86
N ILE A 604 -20.10 0.19 13.13
CA ILE A 604 -19.19 -0.12 14.25
C ILE A 604 -18.99 -1.64 14.39
N ARG A 605 -20.06 -2.43 14.26
CA ARG A 605 -19.94 -3.90 14.34
C ARG A 605 -19.08 -4.47 13.24
N LEU A 606 -19.19 -3.93 12.03
CA LEU A 606 -18.38 -4.33 10.89
C LEU A 606 -16.91 -3.94 11.09
N VAL A 607 -16.66 -2.69 11.51
CA VAL A 607 -15.31 -2.17 11.75
C VAL A 607 -14.59 -2.91 12.86
N VAL A 608 -15.26 -3.18 13.99
CA VAL A 608 -14.65 -3.95 15.09
C VAL A 608 -14.27 -5.36 14.64
N GLY A 609 -14.99 -5.95 13.67
CA GLY A 609 -14.58 -7.22 13.06
C GLY A 609 -13.35 -7.06 12.19
N ASN A 610 -13.37 -6.08 11.28
CA ASN A 610 -12.31 -5.90 10.29
C ASN A 610 -10.99 -5.39 10.90
N VAL A 611 -11.01 -4.64 12.01
CA VAL A 611 -9.80 -4.06 12.63
C VAL A 611 -8.83 -5.11 13.17
N TRP A 612 -9.31 -6.33 13.45
CA TRP A 612 -8.45 -7.41 13.93
C TRP A 612 -7.40 -7.82 12.91
N VAL A 613 -7.67 -7.69 11.62
CA VAL A 613 -6.72 -8.07 10.56
C VAL A 613 -5.44 -7.22 10.63
N PRO A 614 -5.51 -5.88 10.51
CA PRO A 614 -4.30 -5.06 10.59
C PRO A 614 -3.66 -5.11 11.99
N LEU A 615 -4.41 -5.33 13.07
CA LEU A 615 -3.82 -5.52 14.41
C LEU A 615 -2.97 -6.79 14.51
N VAL A 616 -3.42 -7.89 13.92
CA VAL A 616 -2.66 -9.14 13.91
C VAL A 616 -1.48 -9.07 12.94
N TRP A 617 -1.60 -8.34 11.83
CA TRP A 617 -0.46 -8.00 10.99
C TRP A 617 0.58 -7.15 11.73
N PHE A 618 0.14 -6.17 12.52
CA PHE A 618 1.06 -5.40 13.36
C PHE A 618 1.79 -6.30 14.37
N LEU A 619 1.08 -7.24 15.01
CA LEU A 619 1.69 -8.26 15.87
C LEU A 619 2.71 -9.12 15.10
N GLN A 620 2.40 -9.51 13.87
CA GLN A 620 3.33 -10.25 13.00
C GLN A 620 4.64 -9.48 12.84
N VAL A 621 4.56 -8.20 12.44
CA VAL A 621 5.75 -7.36 12.20
C VAL A 621 6.61 -7.25 13.47
N ILE A 622 5.99 -7.02 14.64
CA ILE A 622 6.71 -6.96 15.91
C ILE A 622 7.40 -8.31 16.23
N LEU A 623 6.70 -9.43 16.07
CA LEU A 623 7.27 -10.74 16.39
C LEU A 623 8.40 -11.11 15.44
N LEU A 624 8.26 -10.78 14.15
CA LEU A 624 9.33 -10.96 13.17
C LEU A 624 10.55 -10.10 13.53
N SER A 625 10.36 -8.82 13.91
CA SER A 625 11.47 -7.93 14.28
C SER A 625 12.20 -8.37 15.56
N ILE A 626 11.54 -9.15 16.43
CA ILE A 626 12.14 -9.66 17.67
C ILE A 626 12.85 -11.01 17.43
N HIS A 627 12.28 -11.88 16.61
CA HIS A 627 12.67 -13.29 16.54
C HIS A 627 13.41 -13.70 15.26
N ILE A 628 13.40 -12.88 14.21
CA ILE A 628 14.04 -13.20 12.92
C ILE A 628 15.16 -12.19 12.64
N SER A 629 16.37 -12.70 12.46
CA SER A 629 17.50 -11.89 11.95
C SER A 629 17.27 -11.57 10.48
N ASP A 630 17.57 -10.35 10.04
CA ASP A 630 17.17 -9.82 8.72
C ASP A 630 15.67 -9.99 8.41
N TYR A 631 14.82 -9.69 9.40
CA TYR A 631 13.36 -9.67 9.20
C TYR A 631 12.93 -8.81 8.01
N SER A 632 13.74 -7.80 7.63
CA SER A 632 13.52 -6.95 6.47
C SER A 632 13.56 -7.71 5.15
N SER A 633 14.61 -8.50 4.89
CA SER A 633 14.72 -9.28 3.64
C SER A 633 13.72 -10.44 3.63
N GLU A 634 13.55 -11.13 4.76
CA GLU A 634 12.56 -12.21 4.86
C GLU A 634 11.13 -11.68 4.65
N MET A 635 10.81 -10.50 5.21
CA MET A 635 9.54 -9.83 4.95
C MET A 635 9.42 -9.37 3.49
N ALA A 636 10.50 -8.94 2.85
CA ALA A 636 10.49 -8.59 1.42
C ALA A 636 10.21 -9.82 0.53
N PHE A 637 10.82 -10.97 0.82
CA PHE A 637 10.54 -12.23 0.11
C PHE A 637 9.09 -12.67 0.33
N PHE A 638 8.62 -12.63 1.57
CA PHE A 638 7.23 -12.90 1.92
C PHE A 638 6.28 -11.96 1.18
N ASP A 639 6.53 -10.65 1.19
CA ASP A 639 5.67 -9.64 0.58
C ASP A 639 5.62 -9.78 -0.94
N LEU A 640 6.73 -10.12 -1.60
CA LEU A 640 6.75 -10.41 -3.04
C LEU A 640 5.86 -11.62 -3.36
N ALA A 641 6.05 -12.72 -2.63
CA ALA A 641 5.26 -13.94 -2.80
C ALA A 641 3.77 -13.70 -2.47
N TYR A 642 3.51 -12.96 -1.40
CA TYR A 642 2.17 -12.59 -0.96
C TYR A 642 1.48 -11.73 -2.02
N MET A 643 2.12 -10.67 -2.52
CA MET A 643 1.60 -9.82 -3.58
C MET A 643 1.18 -10.62 -4.81
N LEU A 644 2.01 -11.58 -5.24
CA LEU A 644 1.68 -12.42 -6.38
C LEU A 644 0.47 -13.32 -6.09
N SER A 645 0.41 -13.94 -4.90
CA SER A 645 -0.73 -14.75 -4.45
C SER A 645 -2.04 -13.93 -4.37
N GLN A 646 -1.94 -12.65 -4.00
CA GLN A 646 -3.06 -11.73 -3.88
C GLN A 646 -3.67 -11.34 -5.23
N THR A 647 -3.12 -11.79 -6.36
CA THR A 647 -3.81 -11.72 -7.67
C THR A 647 -5.18 -12.41 -7.61
N MET A 648 -5.40 -13.36 -6.69
CA MET A 648 -6.70 -13.99 -6.42
C MET A 648 -7.78 -12.99 -5.95
N SER A 649 -7.39 -11.80 -5.47
CA SER A 649 -8.32 -10.73 -5.09
C SER A 649 -9.25 -10.26 -6.22
N LEU A 650 -8.91 -10.56 -7.49
CA LEU A 650 -9.81 -10.36 -8.64
C LEU A 650 -11.15 -11.10 -8.47
N VAL A 651 -11.17 -12.25 -7.81
CA VAL A 651 -12.42 -12.97 -7.45
C VAL A 651 -13.23 -12.17 -6.44
N GLY A 652 -12.56 -11.44 -5.54
CA GLY A 652 -13.18 -10.56 -4.55
C GLY A 652 -14.01 -9.43 -5.19
N ILE A 653 -13.63 -8.97 -6.39
CA ILE A 653 -14.40 -7.96 -7.13
C ILE A 653 -15.78 -8.51 -7.53
N TYR A 654 -15.83 -9.74 -8.05
CA TYR A 654 -17.09 -10.42 -8.35
C TYR A 654 -17.96 -10.57 -7.10
N LEU A 655 -17.37 -11.08 -6.01
CA LEU A 655 -18.07 -11.30 -4.74
C LEU A 655 -18.57 -9.99 -4.14
N GLY A 656 -17.83 -8.88 -4.29
CA GLY A 656 -18.26 -7.54 -3.88
C GLY A 656 -19.57 -7.10 -4.55
N GLY A 657 -19.73 -7.42 -5.84
CA GLY A 657 -20.96 -7.16 -6.59
C GLY A 657 -22.17 -8.00 -6.17
N MET A 658 -21.97 -9.09 -5.41
CA MET A 658 -23.04 -10.00 -4.97
C MET A 658 -23.76 -9.55 -3.69
N MET A 659 -23.21 -8.61 -2.93
CA MET A 659 -23.85 -8.13 -1.70
C MET A 659 -25.20 -7.42 -1.97
N PRO A 660 -25.33 -6.48 -2.92
CA PRO A 660 -26.62 -5.85 -3.25
C PRO A 660 -27.74 -6.82 -3.67
N PRO A 661 -27.55 -7.78 -4.62
CA PRO A 661 -28.64 -8.69 -5.02
C PRO A 661 -29.05 -9.66 -3.91
N ILE A 662 -28.13 -10.04 -3.01
CA ILE A 662 -28.47 -10.82 -1.80
C ILE A 662 -29.40 -10.01 -0.88
N SER A 663 -29.10 -8.73 -0.68
CA SER A 663 -29.95 -7.84 0.14
C SER A 663 -31.30 -7.57 -0.52
N GLU A 664 -31.36 -7.46 -1.85
CA GLU A 664 -32.58 -7.18 -2.62
C GLU A 664 -33.55 -8.37 -2.62
N SER A 665 -33.05 -9.59 -2.88
CA SER A 665 -33.85 -10.81 -2.90
C SER A 665 -34.44 -11.13 -1.52
N LEU A 666 -33.59 -11.27 -0.49
CA LEU A 666 -34.02 -11.62 0.85
C LEU A 666 -34.85 -10.51 1.50
N GLY A 667 -34.50 -9.24 1.27
CA GLY A 667 -35.21 -8.08 1.82
C GLY A 667 -36.66 -7.96 1.34
N ASN A 668 -37.00 -8.56 0.20
CA ASN A 668 -38.35 -8.62 -0.36
C ASN A 668 -38.96 -10.03 -0.28
N GLY A 669 -38.38 -10.95 0.49
CA GLY A 669 -38.93 -12.28 0.75
C GLY A 669 -38.84 -13.27 -0.41
N LYS A 670 -38.09 -12.96 -1.47
CA LYS A 670 -37.88 -13.83 -2.64
C LYS A 670 -36.77 -14.86 -2.36
N LYS A 671 -37.17 -16.03 -1.85
CA LYS A 671 -36.24 -17.05 -1.34
C LYS A 671 -35.59 -17.86 -2.46
N LYS A 672 -36.31 -18.17 -3.54
CA LYS A 672 -35.76 -18.95 -4.66
C LYS A 672 -34.73 -18.14 -5.43
N LEU A 673 -34.98 -16.85 -5.60
CA LEU A 673 -34.03 -15.91 -6.18
C LEU A 673 -32.74 -15.83 -5.35
N PHE A 674 -32.87 -15.75 -4.02
CA PHE A 674 -31.72 -15.81 -3.10
C PHE A 674 -30.96 -17.14 -3.20
N GLU A 675 -31.66 -18.28 -3.24
CA GLU A 675 -31.05 -19.61 -3.41
C GLU A 675 -30.26 -19.71 -4.72
N LEU A 676 -30.85 -19.27 -5.84
CA LEU A 676 -30.16 -19.21 -7.13
C LEU A 676 -28.90 -18.34 -7.06
N GLY A 677 -28.95 -17.23 -6.32
CA GLY A 677 -27.80 -16.33 -6.18
C GLY A 677 -26.62 -16.92 -5.46
N ILE A 678 -26.86 -17.74 -4.44
CA ILE A 678 -25.77 -18.46 -3.78
C ILE A 678 -25.16 -19.49 -4.73
N VAL A 679 -25.99 -20.20 -5.51
CA VAL A 679 -25.51 -21.21 -6.48
C VAL A 679 -24.68 -20.55 -7.59
N GLU A 680 -25.19 -19.46 -8.17
CA GLU A 680 -24.50 -18.68 -9.20
C GLU A 680 -23.21 -18.07 -8.67
N MET A 681 -23.25 -17.47 -7.47
CA MET A 681 -22.08 -16.94 -6.80
C MET A 681 -20.98 -18.01 -6.69
N LEU A 682 -21.31 -19.18 -6.12
CA LEU A 682 -20.33 -20.24 -5.92
C LEU A 682 -19.81 -20.83 -7.25
N ARG A 683 -20.69 -20.98 -8.25
CA ARG A 683 -20.34 -21.55 -9.55
C ARG A 683 -19.34 -20.68 -10.30
N ILE A 684 -19.64 -19.39 -10.44
CA ILE A 684 -18.76 -18.44 -11.13
C ILE A 684 -17.49 -18.20 -10.32
N MET A 685 -17.61 -18.07 -8.98
CA MET A 685 -16.45 -17.94 -8.09
C MET A 685 -15.49 -19.11 -8.25
N ASN A 686 -15.96 -20.36 -8.22
CA ASN A 686 -15.09 -21.53 -8.31
C ASN A 686 -14.49 -21.71 -9.71
N TRP A 687 -15.24 -21.38 -10.76
CA TRP A 687 -14.67 -21.34 -12.11
C TRP A 687 -13.45 -20.41 -12.16
N ILE A 688 -13.59 -19.17 -11.69
CA ILE A 688 -12.49 -18.19 -11.74
C ILE A 688 -11.38 -18.61 -10.78
N CYS A 689 -11.72 -18.91 -9.52
CA CYS A 689 -10.76 -19.26 -8.47
C CYS A 689 -9.86 -20.43 -8.88
N TYR A 690 -10.44 -21.54 -9.36
CA TYR A 690 -9.63 -22.70 -9.74
C TYR A 690 -8.81 -22.46 -11.02
N SER A 691 -9.35 -21.70 -11.98
CA SER A 691 -8.62 -21.36 -13.21
C SER A 691 -7.42 -20.48 -12.91
N PHE A 692 -7.61 -19.44 -12.11
CA PHE A 692 -6.52 -18.57 -11.67
C PHE A 692 -5.54 -19.29 -10.75
N GLY A 693 -6.02 -20.18 -9.88
CA GLY A 693 -5.16 -21.03 -9.06
C GLY A 693 -4.22 -21.88 -9.91
N ALA A 694 -4.76 -22.55 -10.93
CA ALA A 694 -3.98 -23.32 -11.88
C ALA A 694 -2.98 -22.44 -12.67
N ILE A 695 -3.40 -21.26 -13.11
CA ILE A 695 -2.52 -20.30 -13.81
C ILE A 695 -1.38 -19.82 -12.89
N LEU A 696 -1.69 -19.44 -11.65
CA LEU A 696 -0.72 -18.95 -10.67
C LEU A 696 0.27 -20.03 -10.23
N LEU A 697 -0.15 -21.29 -10.12
CA LEU A 697 0.76 -22.43 -9.89
C LEU A 697 1.79 -22.57 -11.03
N ILE A 698 1.42 -22.23 -12.26
CA ILE A 698 2.32 -22.29 -13.41
C ILE A 698 3.26 -21.07 -13.39
N ILE A 699 2.69 -19.87 -13.32
CA ILE A 699 3.50 -18.66 -13.57
C ILE A 699 4.17 -18.11 -12.31
N GLY A 700 3.79 -18.57 -11.12
CA GLY A 700 4.27 -18.08 -9.82
C GLY A 700 5.78 -17.94 -9.72
N ASP A 701 6.46 -19.08 -9.67
CA ASP A 701 7.92 -19.14 -9.55
C ASP A 701 8.63 -18.51 -10.76
N ARG A 702 8.02 -18.68 -11.95
CA ARG A 702 8.55 -18.13 -13.20
C ARG A 702 8.55 -16.60 -13.21
N ILE A 703 7.52 -15.97 -12.66
CA ILE A 703 7.45 -14.51 -12.48
C ILE A 703 8.52 -14.07 -11.48
N ILE A 704 8.60 -14.72 -10.32
CA ILE A 704 9.54 -14.34 -9.26
C ILE A 704 10.97 -14.39 -9.80
N ILE A 705 11.39 -15.52 -10.36
CA ILE A 705 12.75 -15.72 -10.87
C ILE A 705 13.00 -14.86 -12.12
N GLY A 706 12.05 -14.85 -13.06
CA GLY A 706 12.23 -14.21 -14.37
C GLY A 706 12.19 -12.68 -14.35
N PHE A 707 11.47 -12.07 -13.41
CA PHE A 707 11.44 -10.61 -13.24
C PHE A 707 12.45 -10.13 -12.20
N SER A 708 12.59 -10.83 -11.07
CA SER A 708 13.33 -10.34 -9.91
C SER A 708 14.77 -10.87 -9.85
N GLY A 709 15.07 -11.97 -10.54
CA GLY A 709 16.39 -12.59 -10.62
C GLY A 709 16.64 -13.70 -9.58
N PRO A 710 17.80 -14.38 -9.64
CA PRO A 710 18.10 -15.55 -8.79
C PRO A 710 18.14 -15.27 -7.29
N THR A 711 18.44 -14.03 -6.89
CA THR A 711 18.48 -13.61 -5.48
C THR A 711 17.11 -13.66 -4.79
N TRP A 712 16.01 -13.69 -5.55
CA TRP A 712 14.65 -13.79 -5.04
C TRP A 712 14.09 -15.21 -5.05
N GLU A 713 14.93 -16.20 -5.35
CA GLU A 713 14.53 -17.62 -5.33
C GLU A 713 13.92 -18.01 -3.98
N ARG A 714 14.40 -17.43 -2.88
CA ARG A 714 13.84 -17.61 -1.52
C ARG A 714 12.32 -17.35 -1.46
N ALA A 715 11.81 -16.35 -2.18
CA ALA A 715 10.37 -16.04 -2.21
C ALA A 715 9.51 -17.16 -2.83
N THR A 716 10.08 -18.00 -3.70
CA THR A 716 9.34 -19.12 -4.32
C THR A 716 8.93 -20.18 -3.30
N ILE A 717 9.70 -20.34 -2.22
CA ILE A 717 9.40 -21.27 -1.12
C ILE A 717 8.08 -20.86 -0.44
N TYR A 718 7.87 -19.55 -0.24
CA TYR A 718 6.67 -19.01 0.40
C TYR A 718 5.45 -18.99 -0.51
N PHE A 719 5.66 -18.84 -1.82
CA PHE A 719 4.58 -18.63 -2.78
C PHE A 719 3.53 -19.75 -2.75
N SER A 720 3.95 -21.02 -2.72
CA SER A 720 3.01 -22.15 -2.73
C SER A 720 2.07 -22.16 -1.51
N GLY A 721 2.62 -21.94 -0.30
CA GLY A 721 1.84 -21.89 0.93
C GLY A 721 0.93 -20.66 1.02
N LEU A 722 1.36 -19.54 0.46
CA LEU A 722 0.54 -18.32 0.34
C LEU A 722 -0.53 -18.45 -0.74
N LEU A 723 -0.29 -19.19 -1.81
CA LEU A 723 -1.29 -19.48 -2.83
C LEU A 723 -2.41 -20.36 -2.27
N ILE A 724 -2.09 -21.33 -1.39
CA ILE A 724 -3.12 -22.09 -0.66
C ILE A 724 -3.99 -21.14 0.17
N HIS A 725 -3.38 -20.20 0.89
CA HIS A 725 -4.11 -19.19 1.65
C HIS A 725 -5.02 -18.34 0.72
N ALA A 726 -4.47 -17.88 -0.40
CA ALA A 726 -5.22 -17.10 -1.39
C ALA A 726 -6.39 -17.89 -2.00
N LEU A 727 -6.25 -19.19 -2.25
CA LEU A 727 -7.31 -20.05 -2.78
C LEU A 727 -8.46 -20.29 -1.79
N MET A 728 -8.18 -20.27 -0.49
CA MET A 728 -9.23 -20.33 0.55
C MET A 728 -9.97 -18.99 0.68
N GLY A 729 -9.27 -17.87 0.46
CA GLY A 729 -9.82 -16.51 0.59
C GLY A 729 -11.23 -16.30 0.03
N PRO A 730 -11.51 -16.67 -1.24
CA PRO A 730 -12.83 -16.50 -1.84
C PRO A 730 -14.00 -17.12 -1.06
N TYR A 731 -13.79 -18.25 -0.38
CA TYR A 731 -14.84 -18.89 0.43
C TYR A 731 -15.19 -18.06 1.67
N SER A 732 -14.18 -17.49 2.30
CA SER A 732 -14.28 -16.55 3.41
C SER A 732 -15.02 -15.30 2.97
N TRP A 733 -14.58 -14.69 1.86
CA TRP A 733 -15.13 -13.45 1.32
C TRP A 733 -16.58 -13.63 0.88
N ALA A 734 -16.92 -14.75 0.24
CA ALA A 734 -18.29 -15.06 -0.15
C ALA A 734 -19.22 -15.10 1.07
N GLY A 735 -18.77 -15.73 2.16
CA GLY A 735 -19.53 -15.75 3.40
C GLY A 735 -19.65 -14.38 4.06
N ASP A 736 -18.59 -13.58 4.03
CA ASP A 736 -18.60 -12.19 4.51
C ASP A 736 -19.67 -11.37 3.78
N ARG A 737 -19.77 -11.51 2.44
CA ARG A 737 -20.76 -10.80 1.61
C ARG A 737 -22.18 -11.29 1.89
N ILE A 738 -22.39 -12.58 2.15
CA ILE A 738 -23.69 -13.10 2.59
C ILE A 738 -24.09 -12.50 3.96
N PHE A 739 -23.20 -12.47 4.95
CA PHE A 739 -23.49 -11.89 6.26
C PHE A 739 -23.79 -10.38 6.17
N GLN A 740 -23.02 -9.65 5.36
CA GLN A 740 -23.23 -8.21 5.14
C GLN A 740 -24.55 -7.93 4.41
N GLY A 741 -24.87 -8.71 3.36
CA GLY A 741 -26.10 -8.57 2.56
C GLY A 741 -27.37 -8.97 3.34
N THR A 742 -27.27 -9.94 4.23
CA THR A 742 -28.38 -10.38 5.12
C THR A 742 -28.54 -9.49 6.37
N GLY A 743 -27.64 -8.53 6.60
CA GLY A 743 -27.65 -7.64 7.75
C GLY A 743 -27.18 -8.27 9.07
N ARG A 744 -26.61 -9.48 9.03
CA ARG A 744 -26.05 -10.20 10.19
C ARG A 744 -24.55 -9.94 10.34
N THR A 745 -24.20 -8.66 10.48
CA THR A 745 -22.80 -8.22 10.71
C THR A 745 -22.24 -8.69 12.05
N ASP A 746 -23.09 -9.15 12.97
CA ASP A 746 -22.69 -9.85 14.20
C ASP A 746 -21.95 -11.15 13.88
N LEU A 747 -22.44 -11.96 12.94
CA LEU A 747 -21.78 -13.21 12.57
C LEU A 747 -20.44 -12.95 11.90
N ASN A 748 -20.39 -11.93 11.04
CA ASN A 748 -19.16 -11.47 10.40
C ASN A 748 -18.10 -11.11 11.45
N LEU A 749 -18.45 -10.25 12.43
CA LEU A 749 -17.59 -9.90 13.57
C LEU A 749 -17.01 -11.13 14.30
N TYR A 750 -17.86 -12.09 14.69
CA TYR A 750 -17.39 -13.27 15.44
C TYR A 750 -16.45 -14.14 14.61
N THR A 751 -16.73 -14.32 13.31
CA THR A 751 -15.88 -15.14 12.44
C THR A 751 -14.50 -14.52 12.23
N TRP A 752 -14.40 -13.19 12.14
CA TRP A 752 -13.10 -12.49 12.07
C TRP A 752 -12.32 -12.59 13.37
N ILE A 753 -12.96 -12.39 14.52
CA ILE A 753 -12.29 -12.53 15.82
C ILE A 753 -11.68 -13.93 15.96
N ILE A 754 -12.42 -14.97 15.59
CA ILE A 754 -11.95 -16.36 15.68
C ILE A 754 -10.74 -16.58 14.76
N GLU A 755 -10.84 -16.18 13.48
CA GLU A 755 -9.75 -16.29 12.51
C GLU A 755 -8.48 -15.61 13.01
N GLN A 756 -8.60 -14.35 13.41
CA GLN A 756 -7.46 -13.51 13.79
C GLN A 756 -6.89 -13.92 15.15
N SER A 757 -7.71 -14.42 16.08
CA SER A 757 -7.22 -14.96 17.36
C SER A 757 -6.40 -16.23 17.15
N ILE A 758 -6.86 -17.16 16.31
CA ILE A 758 -6.12 -18.38 15.96
C ILE A 758 -4.80 -18.01 15.30
N ARG A 759 -4.81 -17.04 14.38
CA ARG A 759 -3.61 -16.54 13.72
C ARG A 759 -2.63 -15.91 14.71
N ALA A 760 -3.10 -15.03 15.60
CA ALA A 760 -2.25 -14.37 16.61
C ALA A 760 -1.62 -15.38 17.58
N VAL A 761 -2.39 -16.35 18.07
CA VAL A 761 -1.85 -17.44 18.91
C VAL A 761 -0.86 -18.28 18.10
N GLY A 762 -1.17 -18.57 16.85
CA GLY A 762 -0.27 -19.25 15.92
C GLY A 762 1.06 -18.51 15.78
N TYR A 763 1.05 -17.19 15.66
CA TYR A 763 2.29 -16.39 15.57
C TYR A 763 3.13 -16.48 16.84
N LEU A 764 2.52 -16.32 18.02
CA LEU A 764 3.21 -16.39 19.30
C LEU A 764 3.91 -17.74 19.53
N VAL A 765 3.39 -18.82 18.94
CA VAL A 765 3.94 -20.17 19.08
C VAL A 765 4.89 -20.52 17.94
N LEU A 766 4.53 -20.23 16.69
CA LEU A 766 5.22 -20.75 15.52
C LEU A 766 6.40 -19.86 15.08
N ILE A 767 6.27 -18.53 15.14
CA ILE A 767 7.35 -17.62 14.72
C ILE A 767 8.65 -17.88 15.49
N PRO A 768 8.64 -18.03 16.84
CA PRO A 768 9.87 -18.33 17.58
C PRO A 768 10.48 -19.72 17.28
N THR A 769 9.72 -20.63 16.67
CA THR A 769 10.15 -22.04 16.47
C THR A 769 10.59 -22.35 15.04
N ILE A 770 9.93 -21.76 14.05
CA ILE A 770 10.09 -22.09 12.63
C ILE A 770 10.05 -20.84 11.73
N GLY A 771 10.25 -19.65 12.30
CA GLY A 771 10.41 -18.41 11.53
C GLY A 771 9.21 -18.02 10.65
N MET A 772 9.50 -17.62 9.42
CA MET A 772 8.52 -17.07 8.47
C MET A 772 7.52 -18.13 7.98
N GLU A 773 7.91 -19.39 7.87
CA GLU A 773 7.04 -20.51 7.52
C GLU A 773 5.93 -20.68 8.57
N GLY A 774 6.24 -20.37 9.84
CA GLY A 774 5.27 -20.33 10.93
C GLY A 774 4.15 -19.30 10.70
N VAL A 775 4.46 -18.18 10.05
CA VAL A 775 3.46 -17.20 9.63
C VAL A 775 2.49 -17.84 8.65
N ILE A 776 2.99 -18.45 7.57
CA ILE A 776 2.17 -19.06 6.52
C ILE A 776 1.24 -20.14 7.08
N ILE A 777 1.74 -20.97 8.01
CA ILE A 777 0.93 -22.00 8.67
C ILE A 777 -0.20 -21.35 9.50
N ALA A 778 0.11 -20.30 10.28
CA ALA A 778 -0.89 -19.59 11.07
C ALA A 778 -1.95 -18.88 10.19
N TYR A 779 -1.56 -18.33 9.03
CA TYR A 779 -2.50 -17.78 8.04
C TYR A 779 -3.48 -18.83 7.55
N ASN A 780 -2.95 -19.98 7.13
CA ASN A 780 -3.75 -21.08 6.57
C ASN A 780 -4.68 -21.69 7.63
N LEU A 781 -4.18 -21.94 8.84
CA LEU A 781 -4.97 -22.51 9.93
C LEU A 781 -6.12 -21.60 10.34
N GLY A 782 -5.84 -20.32 10.57
CA GLY A 782 -6.87 -19.34 10.96
C GLY A 782 -7.98 -19.24 9.92
N LEU A 783 -7.61 -19.14 8.64
CA LEU A 783 -8.57 -19.01 7.54
C LEU A 783 -9.38 -20.29 7.33
N ALA A 784 -8.74 -21.47 7.36
CA ALA A 784 -9.44 -22.75 7.20
C ALA A 784 -10.52 -22.96 8.27
N VAL A 785 -10.22 -22.61 9.53
CA VAL A 785 -11.20 -22.69 10.62
C VAL A 785 -12.36 -21.72 10.39
N LYS A 786 -12.07 -20.49 9.93
CA LYS A 786 -13.12 -19.53 9.58
C LYS A 786 -14.01 -20.07 8.46
N ASP A 787 -13.45 -20.58 7.37
CA ASP A 787 -14.24 -21.04 6.22
C ASP A 787 -15.19 -22.17 6.61
N ILE A 788 -14.70 -23.16 7.38
CA ILE A 788 -15.53 -24.23 7.91
C ILE A 788 -16.69 -23.66 8.74
N LEU A 789 -16.38 -22.76 9.68
CA LEU A 789 -17.39 -22.16 10.56
C LEU A 789 -18.41 -21.34 9.77
N VAL A 790 -17.96 -20.47 8.88
CA VAL A 790 -18.78 -19.60 8.03
C VAL A 790 -19.77 -20.43 7.22
N TRP A 791 -19.31 -21.48 6.54
CA TRP A 791 -20.18 -22.30 5.71
C TRP A 791 -21.14 -23.18 6.53
N ILE A 792 -20.75 -23.64 7.72
CA ILE A 792 -21.68 -24.28 8.67
C ILE A 792 -22.77 -23.30 9.09
N LEU A 793 -22.43 -22.05 9.43
CA LEU A 793 -23.38 -21.02 9.83
C LEU A 793 -24.33 -20.66 8.68
N ILE A 794 -23.81 -20.49 7.47
CA ILE A 794 -24.61 -20.20 6.28
C ILE A 794 -25.63 -21.32 6.03
N ARG A 795 -25.19 -22.58 6.10
CA ARG A 795 -26.07 -23.75 5.91
C ARG A 795 -27.14 -23.87 6.97
N ARG A 796 -26.82 -23.51 8.21
CA ARG A 796 -27.75 -23.62 9.32
C ARG A 796 -28.78 -22.49 9.36
N ILE A 797 -28.36 -21.26 9.03
CA ILE A 797 -29.14 -20.04 9.27
C ILE A 797 -29.84 -19.54 8.01
N PHE A 798 -29.15 -19.49 6.86
CA PHE A 798 -29.66 -18.78 5.67
C PHE A 798 -30.08 -19.71 4.54
N TRP A 799 -29.30 -20.76 4.27
CA TRP A 799 -29.45 -21.52 3.03
C TRP A 799 -29.47 -23.03 3.24
N LYS A 800 -30.59 -23.67 2.88
CA LYS A 800 -30.77 -25.12 2.93
C LYS A 800 -30.90 -25.78 1.56
N GLY A 801 -30.66 -25.04 0.47
CA GLY A 801 -30.78 -25.52 -0.90
C GLY A 801 -29.74 -26.57 -1.29
N LYS A 802 -29.85 -27.11 -2.51
CA LYS A 802 -28.88 -28.07 -3.06
C LYS A 802 -27.59 -27.34 -3.47
N PHE A 803 -26.43 -27.96 -3.24
CA PHE A 803 -25.12 -27.39 -3.63
C PHE A 803 -24.78 -27.53 -5.12
N TYR A 804 -25.57 -28.29 -5.89
CA TYR A 804 -25.27 -28.66 -7.29
C TYR A 804 -23.79 -29.02 -7.49
N THR A 805 -23.28 -29.98 -6.68
CA THR A 805 -21.85 -30.27 -6.51
C THR A 805 -21.08 -30.40 -7.81
N TRP A 806 -21.69 -30.98 -8.85
CA TRP A 806 -21.07 -31.09 -10.16
C TRP A 806 -20.74 -29.73 -10.77
N LYS A 807 -21.74 -28.85 -10.92
CA LYS A 807 -21.58 -27.52 -11.50
C LYS A 807 -20.74 -26.61 -10.63
N THR A 808 -20.89 -26.70 -9.32
CA THR A 808 -20.24 -25.75 -8.43
C THR A 808 -18.79 -26.11 -8.15
N PHE A 809 -18.43 -27.40 -8.04
CA PHE A 809 -17.09 -27.81 -7.62
C PHE A 809 -16.38 -28.70 -8.66
N ILE A 810 -17.05 -29.75 -9.16
CA ILE A 810 -16.37 -30.81 -9.94
C ILE A 810 -16.00 -30.31 -11.34
N ALA A 811 -16.95 -29.74 -12.10
CA ALA A 811 -16.68 -29.26 -13.45
C ALA A 811 -15.63 -28.14 -13.49
N PRO A 812 -15.68 -27.12 -12.61
CA PRO A 812 -14.62 -26.13 -12.49
C PRO A 812 -13.25 -26.72 -12.16
N LEU A 813 -13.20 -27.71 -11.26
CA LEU A 813 -11.95 -28.33 -10.83
C LEU A 813 -11.32 -29.15 -11.96
N LEU A 814 -12.11 -29.99 -12.65
CA LEU A 814 -11.65 -30.75 -13.81
C LEU A 814 -11.15 -29.81 -14.91
N SER A 815 -11.86 -28.70 -15.13
CA SER A 815 -11.44 -27.66 -16.06
C SER A 815 -10.08 -27.07 -15.70
N ALA A 816 -9.86 -26.71 -14.43
CA ALA A 816 -8.59 -26.18 -13.94
C ALA A 816 -7.44 -27.18 -14.04
N VAL A 817 -7.70 -28.48 -13.80
CA VAL A 817 -6.70 -29.54 -13.96
C VAL A 817 -6.29 -29.68 -15.43
N CYS A 818 -7.25 -29.72 -16.36
CA CYS A 818 -6.94 -29.75 -17.79
C CYS A 818 -6.19 -28.50 -18.25
N LEU A 819 -6.62 -27.32 -17.76
CA LEU A 819 -5.94 -26.05 -18.00
C LEU A 819 -4.48 -26.10 -17.55
N TYR A 820 -4.23 -26.59 -16.32
CA TYR A 820 -2.89 -26.68 -15.76
C TYR A 820 -1.96 -27.47 -16.69
N PHE A 821 -2.36 -28.70 -17.07
CA PHE A 821 -1.52 -29.54 -17.93
C PHE A 821 -1.30 -28.94 -19.32
N SER A 822 -2.32 -28.31 -19.91
CA SER A 822 -2.18 -27.69 -21.23
C SER A 822 -1.23 -26.49 -21.22
N ILE A 823 -1.37 -25.59 -20.26
CA ILE A 823 -0.54 -24.39 -20.20
C ILE A 823 0.87 -24.73 -19.69
N GLU A 824 1.02 -25.61 -18.71
CA GLU A 824 2.34 -26.04 -18.21
C GLU A 824 3.18 -26.71 -19.30
N SER A 825 2.56 -27.52 -20.16
CA SER A 825 3.24 -28.15 -21.30
C SER A 825 3.79 -27.11 -22.28
N ILE A 826 3.05 -26.02 -22.52
CA ILE A 826 3.48 -24.92 -23.38
C ILE A 826 4.55 -24.08 -22.67
N ALA A 827 4.36 -23.77 -21.39
CA ALA A 827 5.25 -22.95 -20.59
C ALA A 827 6.65 -23.57 -20.46
N ARG A 828 6.75 -24.88 -20.25
CA ARG A 828 8.05 -25.60 -20.20
C ARG A 828 8.86 -25.54 -21.48
N VAL A 829 8.21 -25.42 -22.63
CA VAL A 829 8.88 -25.34 -23.93
C VAL A 829 9.38 -23.92 -24.21
N ILE A 830 8.65 -22.91 -23.73
CA ILE A 830 8.93 -21.50 -24.02
C ILE A 830 9.89 -20.89 -22.99
N TRP A 831 9.76 -21.23 -21.71
CA TRP A 831 10.44 -20.53 -20.62
C TRP A 831 11.90 -20.96 -20.46
N ASN A 832 12.81 -20.00 -20.56
CA ASN A 832 14.25 -20.19 -20.43
C ASN A 832 14.84 -19.39 -19.25
N GLY A 833 14.02 -18.98 -18.28
CA GLY A 833 14.48 -18.23 -17.10
C GLY A 833 14.77 -16.74 -17.33
N ASN A 834 14.51 -16.20 -18.53
CA ASN A 834 14.74 -14.79 -18.84
C ASN A 834 13.43 -13.97 -18.82
N LEU A 835 13.57 -12.64 -18.72
CA LEU A 835 12.44 -11.71 -18.65
C LEU A 835 11.47 -11.85 -19.82
N LEU A 836 11.97 -11.94 -21.06
CA LEU A 836 11.15 -12.00 -22.26
C LEU A 836 10.29 -13.26 -22.31
N THR A 837 10.89 -14.43 -22.07
CA THR A 837 10.17 -15.71 -22.06
C THR A 837 9.18 -15.77 -20.90
N THR A 838 9.48 -15.13 -19.77
CA THR A 838 8.56 -14.98 -18.65
C THR A 838 7.34 -14.14 -19.04
N ILE A 839 7.53 -12.97 -19.66
CA ILE A 839 6.42 -12.13 -20.17
C ILE A 839 5.52 -12.92 -21.13
N ILE A 840 6.12 -13.66 -22.09
CA ILE A 840 5.37 -14.45 -23.07
C ILE A 840 4.51 -15.51 -22.36
N VAL A 841 5.10 -16.26 -21.42
CA VAL A 841 4.37 -17.29 -20.65
C VAL A 841 3.25 -16.67 -19.82
N VAL A 842 3.47 -15.53 -19.17
CA VAL A 842 2.43 -14.82 -18.40
C VAL A 842 1.26 -14.41 -19.31
N VAL A 843 1.54 -13.79 -20.46
CA VAL A 843 0.50 -13.36 -21.41
C VAL A 843 -0.30 -14.56 -21.93
N ILE A 844 0.37 -15.64 -22.34
CA ILE A 844 -0.29 -16.88 -22.80
C ILE A 844 -1.13 -17.50 -21.67
N SER A 845 -0.61 -17.54 -20.44
CA SER A 845 -1.29 -18.19 -19.33
C SER A 845 -2.53 -17.40 -18.89
N ILE A 846 -2.48 -16.07 -18.88
CA ILE A 846 -3.61 -15.23 -18.47
C ILE A 846 -4.65 -15.12 -19.59
N PHE A 847 -4.24 -14.65 -20.77
CA PHE A 847 -5.17 -14.45 -21.89
C PHE A 847 -5.55 -15.77 -22.55
N GLY A 848 -4.60 -16.64 -22.86
CA GLY A 848 -4.91 -17.96 -23.43
C GLY A 848 -5.61 -18.86 -22.41
N GLY A 849 -5.15 -18.86 -21.16
CA GLY A 849 -5.67 -19.74 -20.13
C GLY A 849 -7.12 -19.47 -19.73
N ILE A 850 -7.59 -18.22 -19.70
CA ILE A 850 -9.01 -17.96 -19.38
C ILE A 850 -9.97 -18.50 -20.46
N TYR A 851 -9.61 -18.37 -21.75
CA TYR A 851 -10.41 -18.93 -22.85
C TYR A 851 -10.34 -20.46 -22.85
N LEU A 852 -9.16 -21.02 -22.60
CA LEU A 852 -8.98 -22.46 -22.52
C LEU A 852 -9.74 -23.07 -21.33
N SER A 853 -9.72 -22.41 -20.17
CA SER A 853 -10.57 -22.73 -19.03
C SER A 853 -12.04 -22.69 -19.41
N THR A 854 -12.49 -21.64 -20.10
CA THR A 854 -13.89 -21.49 -20.51
C THR A 854 -14.33 -22.62 -21.43
N PHE A 855 -13.44 -23.04 -22.34
CA PHE A 855 -13.64 -24.20 -23.20
C PHE A 855 -13.83 -25.47 -22.36
N TYR A 856 -12.91 -25.79 -21.45
CA TYR A 856 -13.04 -26.98 -20.61
C TYR A 856 -14.27 -26.94 -19.71
N ASN A 857 -14.66 -25.76 -19.20
CA ASN A 857 -15.89 -25.61 -18.42
C ASN A 857 -17.15 -25.88 -19.25
N GLY A 858 -17.20 -25.40 -20.51
CA GLY A 858 -18.26 -25.79 -21.45
C GLY A 858 -18.27 -27.29 -21.73
N PHE A 859 -17.10 -27.89 -21.89
CA PHE A 859 -16.97 -29.31 -22.14
C PHE A 859 -17.39 -30.18 -20.93
N PHE A 860 -17.09 -29.78 -19.69
CA PHE A 860 -17.46 -30.54 -18.48
C PHE A 860 -18.88 -30.23 -17.95
N GLY A 861 -19.68 -29.44 -18.68
CA GLY A 861 -21.07 -29.18 -18.34
C GLY A 861 -21.26 -28.18 -17.19
N LEU A 862 -20.34 -27.23 -17.01
CA LEU A 862 -20.55 -26.09 -16.09
C LEU A 862 -21.79 -25.28 -16.48
N TRP A 863 -22.00 -25.16 -17.79
CA TRP A 863 -23.07 -24.40 -18.41
C TRP A 863 -24.20 -25.32 -18.88
N ASP A 864 -25.43 -24.87 -18.71
CA ASP A 864 -26.66 -25.41 -19.31
C ASP A 864 -27.32 -24.34 -20.19
N ASP A 865 -28.47 -24.63 -20.80
CA ASP A 865 -29.15 -23.68 -21.68
C ASP A 865 -29.54 -22.36 -20.98
N ASN A 866 -30.03 -22.47 -19.74
CA ASN A 866 -30.44 -21.31 -18.95
C ASN A 866 -29.26 -20.41 -18.60
N THR A 867 -28.17 -21.02 -18.15
CA THR A 867 -27.00 -20.28 -17.70
C THR A 867 -26.11 -19.80 -18.84
N LEU A 868 -26.14 -20.46 -20.01
CA LEU A 868 -25.59 -19.89 -21.25
C LEU A 868 -26.38 -18.66 -21.70
N LYS A 869 -27.70 -18.65 -21.53
CA LYS A 869 -28.54 -17.48 -21.84
C LYS A 869 -28.15 -16.28 -20.98
N ASP A 870 -27.99 -16.48 -19.68
CA ASP A 870 -27.54 -15.43 -18.76
C ASP A 870 -26.12 -14.95 -19.08
N PHE A 871 -25.20 -15.87 -19.41
CA PHE A 871 -23.85 -15.50 -19.81
C PHE A 871 -23.85 -14.70 -21.12
N LYS A 872 -24.65 -15.09 -22.11
CA LYS A 872 -24.80 -14.33 -23.36
C LYS A 872 -25.24 -12.91 -23.07
N LYS A 873 -26.31 -12.75 -22.29
CA LYS A 873 -26.86 -11.45 -21.91
C LYS A 873 -25.81 -10.59 -21.21
N ALA A 874 -25.13 -11.16 -20.20
CA ALA A 874 -24.06 -10.48 -19.48
C ALA A 874 -22.91 -10.02 -20.40
N ALA A 875 -22.51 -10.87 -21.36
CA ALA A 875 -21.44 -10.59 -22.30
C ALA A 875 -21.81 -9.51 -23.33
N ASP A 876 -23.07 -9.46 -23.76
CA ASP A 876 -23.58 -8.47 -24.71
C ASP A 876 -23.70 -7.07 -24.08
N MET A 877 -23.97 -6.99 -22.77
CA MET A 877 -23.98 -5.75 -21.99
C MET A 877 -22.59 -5.10 -21.79
N VAL A 878 -21.49 -5.82 -22.07
CA VAL A 878 -20.14 -5.28 -21.87
C VAL A 878 -19.78 -4.30 -22.99
N ASN A 879 -19.70 -3.01 -22.64
CA ASN A 879 -19.37 -1.94 -23.59
C ASN A 879 -17.85 -1.71 -23.73
N GLY A 880 -17.42 -1.29 -24.92
CA GLY A 880 -16.01 -0.99 -25.26
C GLY A 880 -15.13 -2.21 -25.52
N ILE A 881 -15.07 -3.15 -24.56
CA ILE A 881 -14.27 -4.39 -24.65
C ILE A 881 -15.13 -5.66 -24.81
N GLY A 882 -16.41 -5.50 -25.17
CA GLY A 882 -17.37 -6.59 -25.28
C GLY A 882 -16.99 -7.69 -26.27
N PHE A 883 -16.07 -7.45 -27.20
CA PHE A 883 -15.57 -8.53 -28.07
C PHE A 883 -14.85 -9.62 -27.29
N MET A 884 -14.14 -9.28 -26.20
CA MET A 884 -13.46 -10.26 -25.35
C MET A 884 -14.48 -11.11 -24.57
N ALA A 885 -15.46 -10.45 -23.95
CA ALA A 885 -16.55 -11.11 -23.22
C ALA A 885 -17.41 -12.00 -24.12
N ARG A 886 -17.83 -11.50 -25.29
CA ARG A 886 -18.54 -12.30 -26.29
C ARG A 886 -17.69 -13.44 -26.84
N GLY A 887 -16.37 -13.24 -26.90
CA GLY A 887 -15.42 -14.30 -27.20
C GLY A 887 -15.50 -15.45 -26.20
N LEU A 888 -15.46 -15.17 -24.88
CA LEU A 888 -15.59 -16.20 -23.85
C LEU A 888 -16.93 -16.93 -23.95
N TYR A 889 -18.03 -16.19 -24.12
CA TYR A 889 -19.34 -16.79 -24.32
C TYR A 889 -19.33 -17.75 -25.52
N LYS A 890 -18.82 -17.32 -26.68
CA LYS A 890 -18.73 -18.15 -27.89
C LYS A 890 -17.88 -19.39 -27.66
N THR A 891 -16.81 -19.30 -26.87
CA THR A 891 -15.99 -20.44 -26.49
C THR A 891 -16.75 -21.42 -25.59
N ALA A 892 -17.48 -20.93 -24.60
CA ALA A 892 -18.33 -21.75 -23.74
C ALA A 892 -19.43 -22.46 -24.55
N GLU A 893 -20.14 -21.72 -25.42
CA GLU A 893 -21.20 -22.25 -26.28
C GLU A 893 -20.66 -23.30 -27.26
N PHE A 894 -19.51 -23.02 -27.89
CA PHE A 894 -18.85 -23.97 -28.78
C PHE A 894 -18.52 -25.28 -28.05
N ALA A 895 -17.91 -25.18 -26.88
CA ALA A 895 -17.48 -26.34 -26.10
C ALA A 895 -18.63 -27.11 -25.42
N ALA A 896 -19.76 -26.46 -25.19
CA ALA A 896 -20.96 -27.08 -24.64
C ALA A 896 -21.80 -27.74 -25.75
N LYS A 897 -22.16 -26.98 -26.79
CA LYS A 897 -23.15 -27.40 -27.79
C LYS A 897 -22.53 -28.02 -29.04
N LYS A 898 -21.47 -27.41 -29.58
CA LYS A 898 -20.93 -27.80 -30.91
C LYS A 898 -20.03 -29.03 -30.85
N THR A 899 -19.26 -29.18 -29.78
CA THR A 899 -18.48 -30.40 -29.51
C THR A 899 -19.34 -31.59 -29.08
N LYS A 900 -20.66 -31.37 -28.84
CA LYS A 900 -21.59 -32.35 -28.26
C LYS A 900 -21.03 -32.93 -26.96
N SER A 901 -20.77 -32.04 -25.99
CA SER A 901 -20.27 -32.47 -24.69
C SER A 901 -21.17 -33.55 -24.09
N PRO A 902 -20.60 -34.65 -23.56
CA PRO A 902 -21.38 -35.70 -22.90
C PRO A 902 -21.91 -35.24 -21.53
N PHE A 903 -21.50 -34.08 -21.01
CA PHE A 903 -21.90 -33.55 -19.71
C PHE A 903 -22.92 -32.40 -19.82
N PHE A 904 -23.15 -31.87 -21.02
CA PHE A 904 -24.10 -30.79 -21.24
C PHE A 904 -25.55 -31.26 -21.01
N GLY A 905 -26.31 -30.54 -20.20
CA GLY A 905 -27.72 -30.86 -19.87
C GLY A 905 -27.94 -31.99 -18.85
N ILE A 906 -26.89 -32.63 -18.31
CA ILE A 906 -27.06 -33.73 -17.33
C ILE A 906 -27.37 -33.21 -15.92
N HIS A 907 -26.73 -32.11 -15.52
CA HIS A 907 -26.78 -31.59 -14.15
C HIS A 907 -27.44 -30.20 -14.09
N GLU A 908 -28.66 -30.06 -14.58
CA GLU A 908 -29.40 -28.79 -14.65
C GLU A 908 -29.74 -28.18 -13.27
N ILE A 909 -29.80 -26.84 -13.23
CA ILE A 909 -30.23 -26.11 -12.03
C ILE A 909 -31.76 -26.09 -12.00
N ASP A 910 -32.36 -27.04 -11.29
CA ASP A 910 -33.81 -27.26 -11.23
C ASP A 910 -34.62 -26.09 -10.61
N ILE A 911 -33.98 -25.17 -9.88
CA ILE A 911 -34.64 -23.99 -9.28
C ILE A 911 -34.68 -22.76 -10.19
N TYR A 912 -34.07 -22.82 -11.38
CA TYR A 912 -33.84 -21.65 -12.21
C TYR A 912 -35.14 -20.94 -12.63
N GLU A 913 -36.12 -21.68 -13.15
CA GLU A 913 -37.38 -21.09 -13.63
C GLU A 913 -38.18 -20.41 -12.50
N ASP A 914 -38.23 -21.03 -11.32
CA ASP A 914 -38.95 -20.49 -10.17
C ASP A 914 -38.26 -19.25 -9.60
N ALA A 915 -36.94 -19.23 -9.58
CA ALA A 915 -36.16 -18.05 -9.21
C ALA A 915 -36.37 -16.90 -10.21
N MET A 916 -36.47 -17.20 -11.51
CA MET A 916 -36.73 -16.17 -12.51
C MET A 916 -38.15 -15.62 -12.46
N LYS A 917 -39.15 -16.41 -12.06
CA LYS A 917 -40.49 -15.89 -11.75
C LYS A 917 -40.43 -14.86 -10.61
N GLU A 918 -39.73 -15.18 -9.51
CA GLU A 918 -39.56 -14.24 -8.40
C GLU A 918 -38.82 -12.95 -8.83
N ALA A 919 -37.86 -13.05 -9.74
CA ALA A 919 -37.13 -11.90 -10.29
C ALA A 919 -38.01 -11.01 -11.19
N VAL A 920 -38.85 -11.62 -12.03
CA VAL A 920 -39.84 -10.91 -12.86
C VAL A 920 -40.87 -10.21 -11.99
N GLU A 921 -41.41 -10.88 -10.97
CA GLU A 921 -42.32 -10.28 -9.98
C GLU A 921 -41.70 -9.05 -9.31
N LEU A 922 -40.46 -9.17 -8.82
CA LEU A 922 -39.72 -8.05 -8.23
C LEU A 922 -39.49 -6.90 -9.23
N THR A 923 -39.19 -7.23 -10.49
CA THR A 923 -38.99 -6.25 -11.55
C THR A 923 -40.29 -5.48 -11.83
N HIS A 924 -41.44 -6.16 -11.81
CA HIS A 924 -42.75 -5.51 -11.94
C HIS A 924 -43.13 -4.69 -10.70
N GLU A 925 -42.90 -5.19 -9.49
CA GLU A 925 -43.12 -4.43 -8.24
C GLU A 925 -42.28 -3.14 -8.23
N LYS A 926 -41.04 -3.18 -8.74
CA LYS A 926 -40.19 -2.00 -8.92
C LYS A 926 -40.84 -0.99 -9.87
N ARG A 927 -41.45 -1.42 -10.97
CA ARG A 927 -42.14 -0.54 -11.93
C ARG A 927 -43.37 0.15 -11.35
N VAL A 928 -44.21 -0.58 -10.62
CA VAL A 928 -45.47 -0.06 -10.05
C VAL A 928 -45.24 1.05 -9.01
N LEU A 929 -44.05 1.08 -8.40
CA LEU A 929 -43.65 2.14 -7.45
C LEU A 929 -43.03 3.37 -8.12
N VAL A 930 -42.70 3.29 -9.41
CA VAL A 930 -42.03 4.34 -10.19
C VAL A 930 -43.02 5.07 -11.12
N THR A 931 -44.10 4.42 -11.55
CA THR A 931 -45.34 5.07 -12.04
C THR A 931 -46.21 5.57 -10.91
#